data_AF-A0A671VIE6-F1
#
_entry.id   AF-A0A671VIE6-F1
#
_cell.length_a   1.000
_cell.length_b   1.000
_cell.length_c   1.000
_cell.angle_alpha   90.00
_cell.angle_beta   90.00
_cell.angle_gamma   90.00
#
_symmetry.space_group_name_H-M   'P 1'
#
loop_
_entity.id
_entity.type
_entity.pdbx_description
1 polymer ?
#
loop_
_entity_poly.entity_id
_entity_poly.type
_entity_poly.pdbx_seq_one_letter_code
_entity_poly.pdbx_strand_id
1 'polypeptide(L)'
;MGGKNKQRTKGNVRPSSSGRAAEVLTREGGVIPGFVGFDTTVNSELSYVPAVHGAEEIDNLVDADFRLVLRKLSKRDGVTRLKAVQDFGSMCQERDAEEVKGVLPYWPRIYCKISVDHDRRIREATQQAFEQLVQKVRRSLAPFLKSLMGHWILSQCDTYTPAASAACQAFQAAFSPTKQPEALSFCKDEILNVLQDILLKETADTLSDPQSVTEEEREAKYVRMLTSSLLGVKRLLSLLLQNDRTALEPRLAHLVNSGKFWKYGKHKTPQVRGAFFEMLCALCEYTPGLVQAEAARLCPAVLLSVDDTDPVVLPPVWEAVLHVVSTISDCWTHVNAKKGFLPKLWALLKDGGKGMAKALHPNLMPLLSKLPPEVTDPMLDFYTTFFTSFIQGLSSERAATSPSESAIIVTSVVECLRYCILHHTEEGEDQKKLRTMLISQQALANTSLQNGPLFLLVTEMLVSWEKRAGLHNEGEANEDKDVFQVLLADFWEGLGVMFVRYVDNKDADPQALEGVATLLQVSLFFENSGNSPCWQKGYKVCQDVFLEEEGGVEKPVQTVSELVNEKALGSPQTEHFEDVVCQLAQLCLVHVNEEKSERHLVFLSLLLRSFHTTRVFSTLVELDETTAKNREQRDELRNPAMQFLLEQVVVWLAEEGRTDTEHLVEMVFSALYCCSRQETTRILNHITTMDLQWGIILQVIQRVCVILFRKTSIKMFYLLSKAATIS
;
A
#
# COMPACT_ATOMS: atom_id res chain seq x y z
N MET A 1 30.32 -75.82 4.69
CA MET A 1 31.51 -75.78 3.82
C MET A 1 31.06 -76.28 2.45
N GLY A 2 30.80 -75.53 1.38
CA GLY A 2 31.19 -74.22 0.86
C GLY A 2 31.16 -74.40 -0.67
N GLY A 3 30.21 -73.75 -1.36
CA GLY A 3 29.73 -74.14 -2.70
C GLY A 3 30.59 -73.74 -3.90
N LYS A 4 30.33 -74.40 -5.04
CA LYS A 4 30.70 -73.96 -6.39
C LYS A 4 29.46 -74.02 -7.28
N ASN A 5 28.85 -72.87 -7.55
CA ASN A 5 27.79 -72.75 -8.55
C ASN A 5 28.42 -72.31 -9.88
N LYS A 6 28.40 -73.20 -10.88
CA LYS A 6 28.72 -72.89 -12.28
C LYS A 6 27.49 -72.26 -12.93
N GLN A 7 27.65 -71.04 -13.46
CA GLN A 7 26.61 -70.36 -14.23
C GLN A 7 26.58 -70.93 -15.66
N ARG A 8 25.40 -71.41 -16.06
CA ARG A 8 25.09 -71.97 -17.39
C ARG A 8 24.41 -70.87 -18.23
N THR A 9 25.02 -70.47 -19.34
CA THR A 9 24.41 -69.54 -20.32
C THR A 9 23.53 -70.31 -21.32
N LYS A 10 22.36 -69.75 -21.63
CA LYS A 10 21.33 -70.31 -22.52
C LYS A 10 21.49 -69.66 -23.91
N GLY A 11 21.67 -70.47 -24.97
CA GLY A 11 21.63 -69.97 -26.36
C GLY A 11 22.66 -70.50 -27.36
N ASN A 12 23.58 -71.40 -26.98
CA ASN A 12 24.53 -72.04 -27.90
C ASN A 12 25.33 -71.09 -28.83
N VAL A 13 25.54 -69.84 -28.44
CA VAL A 13 26.40 -68.88 -29.14
C VAL A 13 27.79 -68.96 -28.49
N ARG A 14 28.82 -69.21 -29.31
CA ARG A 14 30.23 -69.21 -28.87
C ARG A 14 30.58 -67.80 -28.34
N PRO A 15 31.31 -67.69 -27.20
CA PRO A 15 31.82 -66.39 -26.78
C PRO A 15 32.89 -65.93 -27.77
N SER A 16 32.76 -64.71 -28.27
CA SER A 16 33.80 -64.06 -29.08
C SER A 16 35.04 -63.86 -28.23
N SER A 17 36.13 -64.59 -28.54
CA SER A 17 37.42 -64.38 -27.89
C SER A 17 38.10 -63.14 -28.48
N SER A 18 38.37 -62.16 -27.63
CA SER A 18 39.10 -60.93 -27.96
C SER A 18 40.48 -61.19 -28.58
N GLY A 19 41.07 -62.36 -28.36
CA GLY A 19 42.35 -62.77 -28.95
C GLY A 19 42.32 -62.92 -30.48
N ARG A 20 41.19 -63.37 -31.07
CA ARG A 20 41.11 -63.54 -32.53
C ARG A 20 40.88 -62.23 -33.30
N ALA A 21 40.28 -61.23 -32.65
CA ALA A 21 40.14 -59.90 -33.24
C ALA A 21 41.48 -59.13 -33.25
N ALA A 22 42.30 -59.31 -32.22
CA ALA A 22 43.65 -58.73 -32.14
C ALA A 22 44.62 -59.32 -33.19
N GLU A 23 44.43 -60.59 -33.56
CA GLU A 23 45.25 -61.29 -34.57
C GLU A 23 44.93 -60.87 -36.02
N VAL A 24 43.72 -60.36 -36.28
CA VAL A 24 43.32 -59.82 -37.59
C VAL A 24 43.85 -58.40 -37.79
N LEU A 25 43.89 -57.58 -36.74
CA LEU A 25 44.43 -56.21 -36.78
C LEU A 25 45.96 -56.16 -36.93
N THR A 26 46.66 -57.24 -36.58
CA THR A 26 48.12 -57.35 -36.71
C THR A 26 48.57 -57.83 -38.09
N ARG A 27 47.64 -58.29 -38.94
CA ARG A 27 47.95 -58.89 -40.25
C ARG A 27 47.81 -57.94 -41.44
N GLU A 28 47.18 -56.79 -41.28
CA GLU A 28 47.07 -55.76 -42.32
C GLU A 28 48.01 -54.58 -41.99
N GLY A 29 49.23 -54.63 -42.55
CA GLY A 29 50.29 -53.65 -42.31
C GLY A 29 50.02 -52.28 -42.93
N GLY A 30 49.30 -51.42 -42.20
CA GLY A 30 49.15 -49.99 -42.49
C GLY A 30 49.95 -49.10 -41.54
N VAL A 31 50.72 -48.18 -42.11
CA VAL A 31 51.63 -47.21 -41.46
C VAL A 31 50.98 -46.44 -40.30
N ILE A 32 51.71 -46.25 -39.20
CA ILE A 32 51.34 -45.48 -38.01
C ILE A 32 51.62 -43.98 -38.20
N PRO A 33 50.63 -43.09 -38.10
CA PRO A 33 50.78 -41.76 -37.53
C PRO A 33 50.33 -41.77 -36.07
N GLY A 34 50.98 -40.95 -35.24
CA GLY A 34 50.86 -40.92 -33.77
C GLY A 34 49.43 -41.00 -33.23
N PHE A 35 49.26 -41.88 -32.25
CA PHE A 35 48.04 -42.19 -31.51
C PHE A 35 47.38 -40.95 -30.89
N VAL A 36 46.28 -40.49 -31.49
CA VAL A 36 45.27 -39.61 -30.90
C VAL A 36 44.03 -40.48 -30.64
N GLY A 37 43.71 -40.70 -29.36
CA GLY A 37 42.58 -41.54 -28.93
C GLY A 37 41.24 -40.88 -29.21
N PHE A 38 40.32 -41.67 -29.78
CA PHE A 38 39.01 -41.26 -30.29
C PHE A 38 37.96 -41.01 -29.18
N ASP A 39 37.24 -39.92 -29.38
CA ASP A 39 36.06 -39.41 -28.69
C ASP A 39 34.78 -40.12 -29.18
N THR A 40 33.87 -40.45 -28.27
CA THR A 40 32.42 -40.49 -28.54
C THR A 40 31.61 -40.27 -27.24
N THR A 41 31.61 -39.04 -26.71
CA THR A 41 30.44 -38.47 -25.99
C THR A 41 30.38 -36.96 -26.20
N VAL A 42 29.95 -36.59 -27.41
CA VAL A 42 29.71 -35.22 -27.86
C VAL A 42 28.72 -34.52 -26.92
N ASN A 43 29.02 -33.25 -26.60
CA ASN A 43 28.24 -32.26 -25.81
C ASN A 43 28.47 -32.14 -24.29
N SER A 44 29.59 -32.57 -23.69
CA SER A 44 29.84 -32.26 -22.27
C SER A 44 31.21 -31.70 -21.88
N GLU A 45 32.18 -31.61 -22.81
CA GLU A 45 33.58 -31.33 -22.46
C GLU A 45 34.12 -29.95 -22.86
N LEU A 46 33.31 -29.05 -23.41
CA LEU A 46 33.83 -27.75 -23.85
C LEU A 46 34.05 -26.72 -22.71
N SER A 47 33.65 -26.99 -21.46
CA SER A 47 33.71 -25.95 -20.40
C SER A 47 35.07 -25.82 -19.69
N TYR A 48 35.91 -26.86 -19.69
CA TYR A 48 37.25 -26.84 -19.09
C TYR A 48 38.32 -26.60 -20.17
N VAL A 49 38.30 -25.40 -20.76
CA VAL A 49 39.30 -24.94 -21.74
C VAL A 49 39.64 -23.49 -21.40
N PRO A 50 40.93 -23.11 -21.30
CA PRO A 50 41.32 -21.72 -21.05
C PRO A 50 40.68 -20.76 -22.05
N ALA A 51 40.38 -19.54 -21.62
CA ALA A 51 39.91 -18.46 -22.49
C ALA A 51 41.01 -17.88 -23.42
N VAL A 52 42.21 -18.50 -23.46
CA VAL A 52 43.41 -18.04 -24.17
C VAL A 52 44.02 -19.18 -24.98
N HIS A 53 44.67 -18.88 -26.12
CA HIS A 53 45.39 -19.88 -26.93
C HIS A 53 46.62 -20.44 -26.18
N GLY A 54 46.87 -21.76 -26.28
CA GLY A 54 47.97 -22.45 -25.58
C GLY A 54 47.54 -23.32 -24.38
N ALA A 55 46.44 -24.08 -24.52
CA ALA A 55 45.75 -24.72 -23.40
C ALA A 55 46.58 -25.75 -22.61
N GLU A 56 47.50 -26.46 -23.25
CA GLU A 56 48.30 -27.51 -22.59
C GLU A 56 49.43 -26.94 -21.72
N GLU A 57 50.02 -25.81 -22.11
CA GLU A 57 51.07 -25.13 -21.32
C GLU A 57 50.50 -24.44 -20.09
N ILE A 58 49.28 -23.89 -20.19
CA ILE A 58 48.56 -23.23 -19.10
C ILE A 58 48.05 -24.26 -18.07
N ASP A 59 47.60 -25.45 -18.49
CA ASP A 59 47.09 -26.48 -17.57
C ASP A 59 48.17 -26.99 -16.60
N ASN A 60 49.43 -27.05 -17.02
CA ASN A 60 50.52 -27.50 -16.16
C ASN A 60 50.93 -26.48 -15.08
N LEU A 61 50.51 -25.21 -15.24
CA LEU A 61 50.77 -24.14 -14.27
C LEU A 61 49.70 -24.02 -13.19
N VAL A 62 48.57 -24.74 -13.34
CA VAL A 62 47.49 -24.78 -12.36
C VAL A 62 47.71 -25.94 -11.40
N ASP A 63 47.63 -25.65 -10.10
CA ASP A 63 47.66 -26.65 -9.04
C ASP A 63 46.68 -27.82 -9.32
N ALA A 64 47.13 -29.03 -8.99
CA ALA A 64 46.43 -30.26 -9.37
C ALA A 64 45.04 -30.37 -8.75
N ASP A 65 44.87 -29.88 -7.51
CA ASP A 65 43.57 -29.90 -6.82
C ASP A 65 42.62 -28.90 -7.50
N PHE A 66 43.12 -27.71 -7.87
CA PHE A 66 42.31 -26.73 -8.60
C PHE A 66 41.86 -27.28 -9.96
N ARG A 67 42.74 -27.93 -10.70
CA ARG A 67 42.37 -28.59 -11.97
C ARG A 67 41.27 -29.63 -11.78
N LEU A 68 41.40 -30.47 -10.75
CA LEU A 68 40.40 -31.49 -10.44
C LEU A 68 39.03 -30.86 -10.15
N VAL A 69 39.00 -29.80 -9.35
CA VAL A 69 37.76 -29.10 -8.98
C VAL A 69 37.13 -28.39 -10.18
N LEU A 70 37.91 -27.68 -10.99
CA LEU A 70 37.43 -27.01 -12.21
C LEU A 70 36.87 -28.01 -13.24
N ARG A 71 37.47 -29.20 -13.37
CA ARG A 71 36.91 -30.31 -14.19
C ARG A 71 35.59 -30.82 -13.62
N LYS A 72 35.47 -30.97 -12.29
CA LYS A 72 34.21 -31.37 -11.63
C LYS A 72 33.10 -30.33 -11.86
N LEU A 73 33.41 -29.04 -11.84
CA LEU A 73 32.43 -27.97 -12.11
C LEU A 73 31.83 -28.03 -13.53
N SER A 74 32.55 -28.63 -14.48
CA SER A 74 32.10 -28.79 -15.86
C SER A 74 31.16 -29.98 -16.07
N LYS A 75 31.02 -30.88 -15.09
CA LYS A 75 30.20 -32.10 -15.17
C LYS A 75 28.70 -31.83 -15.06
N ARG A 76 27.87 -32.71 -15.64
CA ARG A 76 26.40 -32.60 -15.64
C ARG A 76 25.76 -32.84 -14.26
N ASP A 77 26.34 -33.68 -13.43
CA ASP A 77 25.76 -34.04 -12.11
C ASP A 77 25.74 -32.84 -11.14
N GLY A 78 24.54 -32.48 -10.66
CA GLY A 78 24.31 -31.31 -9.82
C GLY A 78 24.92 -31.43 -8.42
N VAL A 79 24.89 -32.62 -7.81
CA VAL A 79 25.46 -32.85 -6.46
C VAL A 79 26.97 -32.71 -6.50
N THR A 80 27.63 -33.32 -7.49
CA THR A 80 29.07 -33.19 -7.72
C THR A 80 29.46 -31.74 -7.97
N ARG A 81 28.66 -31.00 -8.75
CA ARG A 81 28.93 -29.59 -9.05
C ARG A 81 28.78 -28.69 -7.83
N LEU A 82 27.74 -28.90 -7.03
CA LEU A 82 27.55 -28.16 -5.77
C LEU A 82 28.72 -28.36 -4.83
N LYS A 83 29.13 -29.61 -4.60
CA LYS A 83 30.28 -29.92 -3.74
C LYS A 83 31.56 -29.32 -4.31
N ALA A 84 31.78 -29.43 -5.62
CA ALA A 84 32.94 -28.84 -6.28
C ALA A 84 33.00 -27.31 -6.15
N VAL A 85 31.87 -26.58 -6.21
CA VAL A 85 31.88 -25.12 -6.09
C VAL A 85 32.16 -24.68 -4.65
N GLN A 86 31.68 -25.44 -3.66
CA GLN A 86 31.98 -25.21 -2.26
C GLN A 86 33.46 -25.47 -1.98
N ASP A 87 33.99 -26.61 -2.45
CA ASP A 87 35.40 -26.95 -2.32
C ASP A 87 36.28 -25.89 -3.01
N PHE A 88 35.89 -25.40 -4.20
CA PHE A 88 36.56 -24.30 -4.89
C PHE A 88 36.61 -23.02 -4.04
N GLY A 89 35.49 -22.63 -3.41
CA GLY A 89 35.41 -21.47 -2.54
C GLY A 89 36.35 -21.58 -1.33
N SER A 90 36.33 -22.73 -0.64
CA SER A 90 37.24 -23.02 0.48
C SER A 90 38.70 -22.97 0.04
N MET A 91 39.05 -23.56 -1.10
CA MET A 91 40.41 -23.49 -1.64
C MET A 91 40.83 -22.06 -1.98
N CYS A 92 39.93 -21.24 -2.56
CA CYS A 92 40.20 -19.82 -2.82
C CYS A 92 40.41 -19.04 -1.53
N GLN A 93 39.81 -19.44 -0.42
CA GLN A 93 39.99 -18.81 0.88
C GLN A 93 41.31 -19.21 1.55
N GLU A 94 41.65 -20.50 1.51
CA GLU A 94 42.77 -21.09 2.27
C GLU A 94 44.12 -20.97 1.58
N ARG A 95 44.17 -21.09 0.25
CA ARG A 95 45.42 -21.19 -0.53
C ARG A 95 46.09 -19.84 -0.77
N ASP A 96 47.34 -19.88 -1.19
CA ASP A 96 48.13 -18.68 -1.48
C ASP A 96 47.64 -17.97 -2.74
N ALA A 97 47.78 -16.63 -2.75
CA ALA A 97 47.22 -15.81 -3.82
C ALA A 97 47.80 -16.13 -5.21
N GLU A 98 49.07 -16.53 -5.32
CA GLU A 98 49.68 -16.91 -6.60
C GLU A 98 49.11 -18.23 -7.15
N GLU A 99 48.83 -19.21 -6.28
CA GLU A 99 48.20 -20.47 -6.69
C GLU A 99 46.77 -20.22 -7.20
N VAL A 100 46.01 -19.39 -6.49
CA VAL A 100 44.62 -19.07 -6.85
C VAL A 100 44.57 -18.29 -8.18
N LYS A 101 45.53 -17.41 -8.48
CA LYS A 101 45.57 -16.69 -9.76
C LYS A 101 45.65 -17.63 -10.98
N GLY A 102 46.21 -18.82 -10.82
CA GLY A 102 46.29 -19.82 -11.90
C GLY A 102 44.93 -20.22 -12.47
N VAL A 103 43.83 -20.06 -11.71
CA VAL A 103 42.48 -20.44 -12.16
C VAL A 103 41.82 -19.41 -13.08
N LEU A 104 42.32 -18.16 -13.09
CA LEU A 104 41.66 -17.04 -13.76
C LEU A 104 41.46 -17.23 -15.28
N PRO A 105 42.39 -17.85 -16.04
CA PRO A 105 42.15 -18.13 -17.46
C PRO A 105 40.95 -19.03 -17.74
N TYR A 106 40.54 -19.87 -16.78
CA TYR A 106 39.43 -20.81 -16.93
C TYR A 106 38.12 -20.26 -16.35
N TRP A 107 38.24 -19.43 -15.32
CA TRP A 107 37.11 -19.00 -14.50
C TRP A 107 35.98 -18.34 -15.29
N PRO A 108 36.19 -17.41 -16.24
CA PRO A 108 35.09 -16.76 -16.95
C PRO A 108 34.11 -17.71 -17.61
N ARG A 109 34.62 -18.71 -18.33
CA ARG A 109 33.77 -19.68 -19.04
C ARG A 109 32.98 -20.55 -18.06
N ILE A 110 33.62 -20.98 -16.98
CA ILE A 110 32.99 -21.79 -15.94
C ILE A 110 31.94 -20.97 -15.21
N TYR A 111 32.30 -19.79 -14.72
CA TYR A 111 31.43 -18.87 -14.01
C TYR A 111 30.16 -18.57 -14.80
N CYS A 112 30.27 -18.15 -16.07
CA CYS A 112 29.12 -17.82 -16.90
C CYS A 112 28.12 -18.98 -17.04
N LYS A 113 28.61 -20.23 -16.99
CA LYS A 113 27.77 -21.42 -17.06
C LYS A 113 27.11 -21.76 -15.73
N ILE A 114 27.86 -21.75 -14.63
CA ILE A 114 27.39 -22.22 -13.32
C ILE A 114 26.62 -21.13 -12.54
N SER A 115 26.86 -19.85 -12.84
CA SER A 115 26.11 -18.73 -12.24
C SER A 115 24.64 -18.71 -12.66
N VAL A 116 24.28 -19.34 -13.77
CA VAL A 116 22.92 -19.45 -14.30
C VAL A 116 22.34 -20.87 -14.19
N ASP A 117 22.94 -21.72 -13.35
CA ASP A 117 22.53 -23.12 -13.18
C ASP A 117 21.05 -23.28 -12.77
N HIS A 118 20.44 -24.41 -13.10
CA HIS A 118 19.05 -24.70 -12.73
C HIS A 118 18.90 -24.80 -11.21
N ASP A 119 19.87 -25.41 -10.51
CA ASP A 119 19.84 -25.53 -9.06
C ASP A 119 20.22 -24.19 -8.39
N ARG A 120 19.27 -23.63 -7.64
CA ARG A 120 19.45 -22.39 -6.88
C ARG A 120 20.61 -22.45 -5.88
N ARG A 121 20.91 -23.63 -5.32
CA ARG A 121 22.02 -23.84 -4.37
C ARG A 121 23.36 -23.71 -5.05
N ILE A 122 23.48 -24.20 -6.29
CA ILE A 122 24.69 -24.05 -7.10
C ILE A 122 24.89 -22.58 -7.46
N ARG A 123 23.82 -21.86 -7.83
CA ARG A 123 23.90 -20.42 -8.11
C ARG A 123 24.38 -19.64 -6.90
N GLU A 124 23.79 -19.87 -5.72
CA GLU A 124 24.21 -19.24 -4.46
C GLU A 124 25.67 -19.55 -4.12
N ALA A 125 26.03 -20.84 -4.08
CA ALA A 125 27.39 -21.26 -3.74
C ALA A 125 28.42 -20.78 -4.76
N THR A 126 28.05 -20.60 -6.03
CA THR A 126 28.89 -19.98 -7.06
C THR A 126 29.24 -18.54 -6.67
N GLN A 127 28.28 -17.75 -6.19
CA GLN A 127 28.54 -16.37 -5.81
C GLN A 127 29.38 -16.27 -4.53
N GLN A 128 29.12 -17.14 -3.55
CA GLN A 128 29.95 -17.24 -2.34
C GLN A 128 31.39 -17.62 -2.67
N ALA A 129 31.60 -18.59 -3.56
CA ALA A 129 32.92 -18.98 -4.01
C ALA A 129 33.58 -17.87 -4.86
N PHE A 130 32.79 -17.14 -5.66
CA PHE A 130 33.29 -16.01 -6.43
C PHE A 130 33.76 -14.87 -5.54
N GLU A 131 33.04 -14.58 -4.45
CA GLU A 131 33.49 -13.61 -3.45
C GLU A 131 34.90 -13.96 -2.91
N GLN A 132 35.12 -15.21 -2.51
CA GLN A 132 36.42 -15.68 -2.03
C GLN A 132 37.52 -15.52 -3.09
N LEU A 133 37.22 -15.91 -4.33
CA LEU A 133 38.13 -15.73 -5.45
C LEU A 133 38.53 -14.26 -5.62
N VAL A 134 37.56 -13.35 -5.68
CA VAL A 134 37.82 -11.92 -5.94
C VAL A 134 38.59 -11.28 -4.78
N GLN A 135 38.27 -11.62 -3.53
CA GLN A 135 39.01 -11.15 -2.36
C GLN A 135 40.49 -11.58 -2.40
N LYS A 136 40.77 -12.80 -2.89
CA LYS A 136 42.12 -13.34 -2.99
C LYS A 136 42.91 -12.76 -4.16
N VAL A 137 42.36 -12.71 -5.37
CA VAL A 137 43.10 -12.29 -6.58
C VAL A 137 43.14 -10.77 -6.78
N ARG A 138 42.18 -10.03 -6.21
CA ARG A 138 42.10 -8.56 -6.28
C ARG A 138 42.26 -8.03 -7.71
N ARG A 139 43.27 -7.17 -7.94
CA ARG A 139 43.53 -6.51 -9.24
C ARG A 139 43.82 -7.48 -10.38
N SER A 140 44.25 -8.71 -10.09
CA SER A 140 44.50 -9.73 -11.11
C SER A 140 43.21 -10.19 -11.82
N LEU A 141 42.02 -9.86 -11.29
CA LEU A 141 40.75 -10.10 -11.98
C LEU A 141 40.54 -9.17 -13.20
N ALA A 142 41.17 -7.99 -13.21
CA ALA A 142 40.87 -6.93 -14.18
C ALA A 142 40.91 -7.37 -15.67
N PRO A 143 41.87 -8.19 -16.14
CA PRO A 143 41.91 -8.66 -17.53
C PRO A 143 40.68 -9.49 -17.94
N PHE A 144 39.99 -10.11 -16.97
CA PHE A 144 38.86 -11.00 -17.20
C PHE A 144 37.51 -10.33 -16.95
N LEU A 145 37.51 -9.08 -16.46
CA LEU A 145 36.31 -8.44 -15.94
C LEU A 145 35.19 -8.31 -16.98
N LYS A 146 35.56 -7.91 -18.21
CA LYS A 146 34.64 -7.78 -19.34
C LYS A 146 33.88 -9.08 -19.67
N SER A 147 34.55 -10.22 -19.52
CA SER A 147 33.94 -11.54 -19.75
C SER A 147 33.03 -12.02 -18.62
N LEU A 148 33.18 -11.46 -17.42
CA LEU A 148 32.44 -11.85 -16.21
C LEU A 148 31.25 -10.95 -15.93
N MET A 149 31.39 -9.64 -16.17
CA MET A 149 30.52 -8.63 -15.58
C MET A 149 29.05 -8.76 -16.02
N GLY A 150 28.78 -9.16 -17.27
CA GLY A 150 27.40 -9.37 -17.73
C GLY A 150 26.66 -10.45 -16.92
N HIS A 151 27.28 -11.62 -16.73
CA HIS A 151 26.73 -12.70 -15.91
C HIS A 151 26.72 -12.35 -14.41
N TRP A 152 27.66 -11.52 -13.96
CA TRP A 152 27.68 -11.04 -12.59
C TRP A 152 26.52 -10.10 -12.28
N ILE A 153 26.20 -9.16 -13.18
CA ILE A 153 25.03 -8.28 -13.06
C ILE A 153 23.74 -9.09 -13.10
N LEU A 154 23.65 -10.09 -13.99
CA LEU A 154 22.52 -11.03 -13.99
C LEU A 154 22.34 -11.73 -12.65
N SER A 155 23.43 -12.24 -12.06
CA SER A 155 23.37 -12.91 -10.75
C SER A 155 22.95 -11.97 -9.62
N GLN A 156 23.28 -10.68 -9.67
CA GLN A 156 22.78 -9.67 -8.72
C GLN A 156 21.27 -9.42 -8.82
N CYS A 157 20.65 -9.87 -9.91
CA CYS A 157 19.22 -9.77 -10.18
C CYS A 157 18.54 -11.15 -10.21
N ASP A 158 19.12 -12.18 -9.57
CA ASP A 158 18.52 -13.52 -9.50
C ASP A 158 17.17 -13.49 -8.76
N THR A 159 16.19 -14.28 -9.23
CA THR A 159 14.89 -14.39 -8.56
C THR A 159 14.96 -15.15 -7.22
N TYR A 160 16.06 -15.87 -6.97
CA TYR A 160 16.36 -16.43 -5.66
C TYR A 160 17.21 -15.46 -4.84
N THR A 161 16.57 -14.79 -3.87
CA THR A 161 17.16 -13.70 -3.07
C THR A 161 18.52 -14.02 -2.44
N PRO A 162 18.79 -15.22 -1.88
CA PRO A 162 20.11 -15.54 -1.33
C PRO A 162 21.24 -15.49 -2.37
N ALA A 163 21.00 -15.97 -3.60
CA ALA A 163 21.98 -15.89 -4.67
C ALA A 163 22.23 -14.44 -5.12
N ALA A 164 21.15 -13.64 -5.25
CA ALA A 164 21.26 -12.22 -5.59
C ALA A 164 22.05 -11.43 -4.53
N SER A 165 21.76 -11.68 -3.25
CA SER A 165 22.47 -11.06 -2.12
C SER A 165 23.95 -11.43 -2.12
N ALA A 166 24.28 -12.73 -2.29
CA ALA A 166 25.68 -13.17 -2.37
C ALA A 166 26.42 -12.56 -3.58
N ALA A 167 25.76 -12.43 -4.74
CA ALA A 167 26.36 -11.77 -5.90
C ALA A 167 26.64 -10.27 -5.64
N CYS A 168 25.75 -9.59 -4.92
CA CYS A 168 25.93 -8.20 -4.52
C CYS A 168 27.09 -8.05 -3.53
N GLN A 169 27.20 -8.96 -2.56
CA GLN A 169 28.30 -8.99 -1.59
C GLN A 169 29.65 -9.22 -2.29
N ALA A 170 29.73 -10.17 -3.22
CA ALA A 170 30.91 -10.37 -4.05
C ALA A 170 31.31 -9.09 -4.81
N PHE A 171 30.34 -8.36 -5.37
CA PHE A 171 30.59 -7.12 -6.10
C PHE A 171 31.10 -6.00 -5.19
N GLN A 172 30.54 -5.88 -3.98
CA GLN A 172 30.98 -4.92 -2.97
C GLN A 172 32.38 -5.26 -2.40
N ALA A 173 32.68 -6.54 -2.25
CA ALA A 173 34.01 -7.01 -1.85
C ALA A 173 35.08 -6.71 -2.92
N ALA A 174 34.69 -6.75 -4.20
CA ALA A 174 35.55 -6.46 -5.34
C ALA A 174 35.80 -4.96 -5.54
N PHE A 175 34.75 -4.15 -5.42
CA PHE A 175 34.74 -2.74 -5.75
C PHE A 175 34.12 -1.92 -4.62
N SER A 176 34.92 -1.02 -4.03
CA SER A 176 34.41 -0.01 -3.10
C SER A 176 33.29 0.80 -3.77
N PRO A 177 32.31 1.34 -3.03
CA PRO A 177 31.19 2.10 -3.61
C PRO A 177 31.62 3.20 -4.60
N THR A 178 32.74 3.87 -4.32
CA THR A 178 33.33 4.91 -5.17
C THR A 178 33.91 4.40 -6.50
N LYS A 179 34.27 3.12 -6.60
CA LYS A 179 34.87 2.49 -7.79
C LYS A 179 33.89 1.66 -8.61
N GLN A 180 32.69 1.39 -8.08
CA GLN A 180 31.67 0.63 -8.79
C GLN A 180 31.28 1.30 -10.11
N PRO A 181 31.03 2.63 -10.18
CA PRO A 181 30.70 3.27 -11.46
C PRO A 181 31.82 3.15 -12.49
N GLU A 182 33.08 3.21 -12.07
CA GLU A 182 34.25 3.08 -12.96
C GLU A 182 34.39 1.66 -13.52
N ALA A 183 34.19 0.64 -12.67
CA ALA A 183 34.18 -0.76 -13.10
C ALA A 183 33.03 -1.06 -14.09
N LEU A 184 31.85 -0.50 -13.84
CA LEU A 184 30.70 -0.62 -14.74
C LEU A 184 30.92 0.15 -16.04
N SER A 185 31.48 1.35 -15.99
CA SER A 185 31.85 2.15 -17.17
C SER A 185 32.79 1.37 -18.08
N PHE A 186 33.78 0.67 -17.51
CA PHE A 186 34.73 -0.17 -18.24
C PHE A 186 34.09 -1.38 -18.95
N CYS A 187 32.99 -1.92 -18.41
CA CYS A 187 32.33 -3.13 -18.91
C CYS A 187 30.92 -2.93 -19.48
N LYS A 188 30.42 -1.68 -19.56
CA LYS A 188 29.03 -1.36 -19.89
C LYS A 188 28.56 -2.01 -21.18
N ASP A 189 29.45 -2.09 -22.17
CA ASP A 189 29.16 -2.68 -23.46
C ASP A 189 28.98 -4.20 -23.38
N GLU A 190 29.89 -4.88 -22.70
CA GLU A 190 29.82 -6.33 -22.52
C GLU A 190 28.67 -6.75 -21.61
N ILE A 191 28.35 -5.95 -20.60
CA ILE A 191 27.15 -6.15 -19.77
C ILE A 191 25.91 -6.09 -20.66
N LEU A 192 25.72 -4.99 -21.40
CA LEU A 192 24.52 -4.82 -22.21
C LEU A 192 24.42 -5.88 -23.33
N ASN A 193 25.53 -6.32 -23.92
CA ASN A 193 25.54 -7.43 -24.89
C ASN A 193 24.88 -8.69 -24.33
N VAL A 194 25.31 -9.13 -23.15
CA VAL A 194 24.77 -10.35 -22.52
C VAL A 194 23.27 -10.21 -22.24
N LEU A 195 22.86 -9.06 -21.69
CA LEU A 195 21.45 -8.80 -21.38
C LEU A 195 20.60 -8.76 -22.66
N GLN A 196 21.09 -8.11 -23.72
CA GLN A 196 20.40 -8.02 -25.01
C GLN A 196 20.29 -9.38 -25.70
N ASP A 197 21.32 -10.21 -25.65
CA ASP A 197 21.28 -11.54 -26.23
C ASP A 197 20.19 -12.39 -25.57
N ILE A 198 20.07 -12.35 -24.24
CA ILE A 198 19.00 -13.06 -23.53
C ILE A 198 17.62 -12.53 -23.91
N LEU A 199 17.45 -11.21 -23.97
CA LEU A 199 16.15 -10.59 -24.27
C LEU A 199 15.74 -10.72 -25.75
N LEU A 200 16.70 -10.76 -26.67
CA LEU A 200 16.38 -10.69 -28.10
C LEU A 200 16.57 -12.03 -28.81
N LYS A 201 17.59 -12.80 -28.46
CA LYS A 201 18.03 -13.97 -29.23
C LYS A 201 17.71 -15.29 -28.53
N GLU A 202 17.93 -15.37 -27.23
CA GLU A 202 17.75 -16.61 -26.48
C GLU A 202 16.28 -17.06 -26.37
N THR A 203 16.12 -18.37 -26.20
CA THR A 203 14.87 -19.10 -25.93
C THR A 203 15.12 -20.18 -24.87
N ALA A 204 14.06 -20.86 -24.42
CA ALA A 204 14.19 -21.99 -23.51
C ALA A 204 15.07 -23.13 -24.07
N ASP A 205 15.04 -23.34 -25.39
CA ASP A 205 15.80 -24.39 -26.08
C ASP A 205 17.27 -24.02 -26.31
N THR A 206 17.60 -22.74 -26.43
CA THR A 206 18.99 -22.30 -26.64
C THR A 206 19.76 -22.19 -25.33
N LEU A 207 19.09 -21.83 -24.23
CA LEU A 207 19.69 -21.72 -22.90
C LEU A 207 19.92 -23.06 -22.20
N SER A 208 19.22 -24.11 -22.64
CA SER A 208 19.21 -25.42 -21.99
C SER A 208 19.01 -26.50 -23.03
N ASP A 209 19.83 -27.55 -22.97
CA ASP A 209 19.75 -28.66 -23.92
C ASP A 209 18.42 -29.43 -23.79
N PRO A 210 17.57 -29.45 -24.84
CA PRO A 210 16.29 -30.14 -24.81
C PRO A 210 16.38 -31.65 -24.57
N GLN A 211 17.56 -32.25 -24.81
CA GLN A 211 17.79 -33.68 -24.60
C GLN A 211 18.09 -34.03 -23.14
N SER A 212 18.47 -33.06 -22.31
CA SER A 212 18.94 -33.32 -20.94
C SER A 212 18.13 -32.62 -19.85
N VAL A 213 17.27 -31.66 -20.20
CA VAL A 213 16.47 -30.88 -19.23
C VAL A 213 15.00 -30.86 -19.66
N THR A 214 14.08 -31.04 -18.71
CA THR A 214 12.63 -31.08 -19.02
C THR A 214 12.13 -29.73 -19.51
N GLU A 215 11.06 -29.72 -20.30
CA GLU A 215 10.49 -28.47 -20.82
C GLU A 215 10.17 -27.46 -19.71
N GLU A 216 9.63 -27.92 -18.59
CA GLU A 216 9.29 -27.09 -17.43
C GLU A 216 10.53 -26.44 -16.81
N GLU A 217 11.62 -27.20 -16.64
CA GLU A 217 12.87 -26.69 -16.09
C GLU A 217 13.58 -25.71 -17.04
N ARG A 218 13.47 -25.94 -18.34
CA ARG A 218 14.01 -25.05 -19.38
C ARG A 218 13.24 -23.73 -19.42
N GLU A 219 11.92 -23.80 -19.40
CA GLU A 219 11.05 -22.63 -19.35
C GLU A 219 11.25 -21.85 -18.05
N ALA A 220 11.36 -22.52 -16.90
CA ALA A 220 11.62 -21.86 -15.62
C ALA A 220 12.96 -21.12 -15.61
N LYS A 221 14.02 -21.71 -16.20
CA LYS A 221 15.31 -21.02 -16.38
C LYS A 221 15.17 -19.84 -17.33
N TYR A 222 14.50 -19.99 -18.47
CA TYR A 222 14.32 -18.90 -19.43
C TYR A 222 13.57 -17.71 -18.82
N VAL A 223 12.46 -17.96 -18.12
CA VAL A 223 11.70 -16.93 -17.39
C VAL A 223 12.57 -16.21 -16.36
N ARG A 224 13.39 -16.94 -15.59
CA ARG A 224 14.35 -16.34 -14.65
C ARG A 224 15.35 -15.47 -15.39
N MET A 225 15.94 -15.97 -16.48
CA MET A 225 16.93 -15.22 -17.27
C MET A 225 16.34 -13.95 -17.87
N LEU A 226 15.10 -13.98 -18.39
CA LEU A 226 14.38 -12.79 -18.86
C LEU A 226 14.19 -11.77 -17.73
N THR A 227 13.66 -12.22 -16.59
CA THR A 227 13.40 -11.37 -15.42
C THR A 227 14.69 -10.70 -14.93
N SER A 228 15.74 -11.49 -14.71
CA SER A 228 17.05 -10.99 -14.28
C SER A 228 17.71 -10.07 -15.32
N SER A 229 17.45 -10.28 -16.61
CA SER A 229 18.00 -9.41 -17.67
C SER A 229 17.35 -8.03 -17.69
N LEU A 230 16.01 -7.97 -17.58
CA LEU A 230 15.26 -6.72 -17.51
C LEU A 230 15.69 -5.90 -16.28
N LEU A 231 15.73 -6.54 -15.10
CA LEU A 231 16.23 -5.91 -13.87
C LEU A 231 17.72 -5.56 -13.95
N GLY A 232 18.51 -6.35 -14.69
CA GLY A 232 19.92 -6.09 -14.96
C GLY A 232 20.14 -4.79 -15.74
N VAL A 233 19.28 -4.48 -16.71
CA VAL A 233 19.33 -3.19 -17.44
C VAL A 233 19.00 -2.04 -16.49
N LYS A 234 17.93 -2.16 -15.68
CA LYS A 234 17.60 -1.17 -14.64
C LYS A 234 18.78 -0.92 -13.70
N ARG A 235 19.40 -1.99 -13.20
CA ARG A 235 20.56 -1.92 -12.29
C ARG A 235 21.78 -1.28 -12.94
N LEU A 236 22.06 -1.61 -14.21
CA LEU A 236 23.17 -1.00 -14.94
C LEU A 236 22.96 0.52 -15.05
N LEU A 237 21.76 0.94 -15.45
CA LEU A 237 21.44 2.37 -15.60
C LEU A 237 21.54 3.13 -14.27
N SER A 238 21.02 2.58 -13.18
CA SER A 238 21.03 3.28 -11.88
C SER A 238 22.44 3.47 -11.31
N LEU A 239 23.40 2.60 -11.66
CA LEU A 239 24.78 2.67 -11.17
C LEU A 239 25.75 3.40 -12.12
N LEU A 240 25.40 3.56 -13.39
CA LEU A 240 26.23 4.31 -14.35
C LEU A 240 26.11 5.83 -14.13
N LEU A 241 27.20 6.53 -14.45
CA LEU A 241 27.22 8.00 -14.49
C LEU A 241 26.54 8.52 -15.78
N GLN A 242 26.12 9.78 -15.78
CA GLN A 242 25.38 10.38 -16.89
C GLN A 242 26.10 10.27 -18.25
N ASN A 243 27.42 10.49 -18.29
CA ASN A 243 28.21 10.37 -19.51
C ASN A 243 28.19 8.95 -20.08
N ASP A 244 28.23 7.94 -19.21
CA ASP A 244 28.17 6.54 -19.62
C ASP A 244 26.78 6.12 -20.09
N ARG A 245 25.72 6.61 -19.43
CA ARG A 245 24.33 6.41 -19.87
C ARG A 245 24.12 6.97 -21.29
N THR A 246 24.60 8.18 -21.53
CA THR A 246 24.53 8.84 -22.84
C THR A 246 25.28 8.04 -23.90
N ALA A 247 26.47 7.53 -23.58
CA ALA A 247 27.24 6.68 -24.49
C ALA A 247 26.57 5.32 -24.79
N LEU A 248 25.77 4.80 -23.85
CA LEU A 248 25.07 3.52 -23.99
C LEU A 248 23.73 3.64 -24.73
N GLU A 249 23.18 4.86 -24.83
CA GLU A 249 21.86 5.14 -25.42
C GLU A 249 21.65 4.54 -26.83
N PRO A 250 22.58 4.67 -27.81
CA PRO A 250 22.40 4.07 -29.14
C PRO A 250 22.24 2.55 -29.10
N ARG A 251 22.87 1.91 -28.12
CA ARG A 251 22.78 0.46 -27.93
C ARG A 251 21.47 0.08 -27.26
N LEU A 252 21.00 0.86 -26.29
CA LEU A 252 19.67 0.69 -25.70
C LEU A 252 18.57 0.88 -26.74
N ALA A 253 18.74 1.81 -27.68
CA ALA A 253 17.81 1.98 -28.81
C ALA A 253 17.65 0.69 -29.63
N HIS A 254 18.73 -0.09 -29.85
CA HIS A 254 18.62 -1.39 -30.53
C HIS A 254 17.69 -2.37 -29.80
N LEU A 255 17.71 -2.36 -28.46
CA LEU A 255 16.82 -3.19 -27.65
C LEU A 255 15.36 -2.72 -27.73
N VAL A 256 15.13 -1.42 -27.52
CA VAL A 256 13.78 -0.83 -27.50
C VAL A 256 13.12 -0.82 -28.88
N ASN A 257 13.91 -0.73 -29.97
CA ASN A 257 13.39 -0.77 -31.33
C ASN A 257 12.84 -2.16 -31.73
N SER A 258 13.20 -3.22 -30.99
CA SER A 258 12.75 -4.57 -31.26
C SER A 258 11.29 -4.78 -30.82
N GLY A 259 10.45 -5.29 -31.73
CA GLY A 259 9.09 -5.69 -31.38
C GLY A 259 9.01 -6.83 -30.35
N LYS A 260 10.08 -7.64 -30.18
CA LYS A 260 10.14 -8.69 -29.15
C LYS A 260 10.17 -8.09 -27.75
N PHE A 261 10.87 -6.97 -27.57
CA PHE A 261 10.97 -6.27 -26.27
C PHE A 261 9.59 -5.86 -25.74
N TRP A 262 8.76 -5.24 -26.57
CA TRP A 262 7.43 -4.76 -26.17
C TRP A 262 6.43 -5.88 -25.85
N LYS A 263 6.70 -7.12 -26.27
CA LYS A 263 5.84 -8.27 -25.92
C LYS A 263 5.96 -8.66 -24.44
N TYR A 264 7.03 -8.27 -23.75
CA TYR A 264 7.22 -8.59 -22.34
C TYR A 264 6.15 -7.97 -21.43
N GLY A 265 5.59 -6.80 -21.80
CA GLY A 265 4.47 -6.19 -21.06
C GLY A 265 3.19 -7.04 -21.04
N LYS A 266 3.07 -8.05 -21.92
CA LYS A 266 1.93 -8.98 -21.96
C LYS A 266 2.36 -10.44 -21.75
N HIS A 267 3.53 -10.66 -21.16
CA HIS A 267 4.04 -12.01 -20.92
C HIS A 267 3.14 -12.78 -19.94
N LYS A 268 2.97 -14.09 -20.16
CA LYS A 268 2.12 -14.95 -19.30
C LYS A 268 2.56 -14.94 -17.84
N THR A 269 3.87 -14.83 -17.61
CA THR A 269 4.48 -14.85 -16.28
C THR A 269 4.55 -13.45 -15.66
N PRO A 270 3.95 -13.21 -14.49
CA PRO A 270 3.92 -11.89 -13.84
C PRO A 270 5.30 -11.30 -13.54
N GLN A 271 6.26 -12.11 -13.11
CA GLN A 271 7.62 -11.65 -12.78
C GLN A 271 8.31 -10.97 -13.98
N VAL A 272 8.07 -11.48 -15.20
CA VAL A 272 8.59 -10.88 -16.43
C VAL A 272 7.89 -9.55 -16.74
N ARG A 273 6.56 -9.48 -16.55
CA ARG A 273 5.80 -8.23 -16.73
C ARG A 273 6.25 -7.16 -15.75
N GLY A 274 6.34 -7.49 -14.45
CA GLY A 274 6.80 -6.57 -13.40
C GLY A 274 8.20 -6.03 -13.69
N ALA A 275 9.16 -6.92 -13.98
CA ALA A 275 10.52 -6.53 -14.34
C ALA A 275 10.59 -5.68 -15.62
N PHE A 276 9.70 -5.92 -16.58
CA PHE A 276 9.59 -5.09 -17.79
C PHE A 276 9.17 -3.65 -17.45
N PHE A 277 8.13 -3.47 -16.62
CA PHE A 277 7.70 -2.13 -16.20
C PHE A 277 8.76 -1.44 -15.32
N GLU A 278 9.44 -2.17 -14.44
CA GLU A 278 10.58 -1.61 -13.68
C GLU A 278 11.71 -1.13 -14.60
N MET A 279 12.00 -1.87 -15.67
CA MET A 279 12.97 -1.44 -16.67
C MET A 279 12.48 -0.19 -17.42
N LEU A 280 11.19 -0.09 -17.75
CA LEU A 280 10.64 1.12 -18.37
C LEU A 280 10.74 2.35 -17.45
N CYS A 281 10.51 2.21 -16.14
CA CYS A 281 10.76 3.29 -15.16
C CYS A 281 12.21 3.78 -15.25
N ALA A 282 13.17 2.85 -15.22
CA ALA A 282 14.59 3.17 -15.31
C ALA A 282 14.96 3.86 -16.63
N LEU A 283 14.34 3.46 -17.75
CA LEU A 283 14.53 4.13 -19.03
C LEU A 283 13.96 5.56 -19.02
N CYS A 284 12.82 5.79 -18.38
CA CYS A 284 12.25 7.13 -18.22
C CYS A 284 13.14 8.03 -17.35
N GLU A 285 13.64 7.50 -16.23
CA GLU A 285 14.47 8.24 -15.29
C GLU A 285 15.86 8.57 -15.86
N TYR A 286 16.51 7.60 -16.52
CA TYR A 286 17.93 7.70 -16.88
C TYR A 286 18.20 7.98 -18.36
N THR A 287 17.21 7.75 -19.23
CA THR A 287 17.32 7.97 -20.69
C THR A 287 16.07 8.65 -21.27
N PRO A 288 15.67 9.84 -20.76
CA PRO A 288 14.43 10.52 -21.18
C PRO A 288 14.38 10.81 -22.70
N GLY A 289 15.52 11.10 -23.34
CA GLY A 289 15.59 11.31 -24.79
C GLY A 289 15.20 10.08 -25.61
N LEU A 290 15.69 8.90 -25.20
CA LEU A 290 15.37 7.63 -25.85
C LEU A 290 13.88 7.29 -25.72
N VAL A 291 13.31 7.43 -24.52
CA VAL A 291 11.89 7.11 -24.30
C VAL A 291 10.96 8.11 -25.00
N GLN A 292 11.35 9.37 -25.15
CA GLN A 292 10.61 10.35 -25.94
C GLN A 292 10.58 9.97 -27.43
N ALA A 293 11.69 9.47 -27.98
CA ALA A 293 11.74 9.00 -29.36
C ALA A 293 10.82 7.79 -29.61
N GLU A 294 10.62 6.93 -28.60
CA GLU A 294 9.77 5.74 -28.66
C GLU A 294 8.40 5.93 -27.96
N ALA A 295 7.97 7.18 -27.74
CA ALA A 295 6.73 7.52 -27.02
C ALA A 295 5.49 6.81 -27.59
N ALA A 296 5.41 6.66 -28.92
CA ALA A 296 4.32 5.99 -29.62
C ALA A 296 4.16 4.50 -29.25
N ARG A 297 5.22 3.83 -28.77
CA ARG A 297 5.17 2.45 -28.26
C ARG A 297 5.06 2.42 -26.74
N LEU A 298 5.81 3.30 -26.06
CA LEU A 298 5.86 3.37 -24.60
C LEU A 298 4.51 3.72 -23.98
N CYS A 299 3.89 4.82 -24.42
CA CYS A 299 2.66 5.33 -23.83
C CYS A 299 1.54 4.28 -23.85
N PRO A 300 1.19 3.63 -24.98
CA PRO A 300 0.17 2.59 -24.96
C PRO A 300 0.61 1.34 -24.20
N ALA A 301 1.89 0.98 -24.16
CA ALA A 301 2.36 -0.19 -23.41
C ALA A 301 2.18 -0.02 -21.89
N VAL A 302 2.33 1.21 -21.38
CA VAL A 302 2.18 1.54 -19.95
C VAL A 302 0.74 1.92 -19.61
N LEU A 303 0.19 2.95 -20.26
CA LEU A 303 -1.11 3.53 -19.89
C LEU A 303 -2.27 2.55 -20.12
N LEU A 304 -2.17 1.61 -21.06
CA LEU A 304 -3.23 0.62 -21.30
C LEU A 304 -3.09 -0.66 -20.46
N SER A 305 -2.08 -0.72 -19.58
CA SER A 305 -1.80 -1.85 -18.69
C SER A 305 -2.18 -1.58 -17.23
N VAL A 306 -2.82 -0.44 -16.93
CA VAL A 306 -3.23 -0.04 -15.57
C VAL A 306 -4.21 -0.99 -14.89
N ASP A 307 -4.86 -1.86 -15.66
CA ASP A 307 -5.77 -2.90 -15.19
C ASP A 307 -5.09 -4.26 -14.95
N ASP A 308 -3.75 -4.35 -14.95
CA ASP A 308 -3.06 -5.55 -14.45
C ASP A 308 -3.24 -5.65 -12.93
N THR A 309 -3.90 -6.72 -12.49
CA THR A 309 -4.26 -6.92 -11.09
C THR A 309 -3.33 -7.88 -10.36
N ASP A 310 -2.19 -8.25 -10.96
CA ASP A 310 -1.21 -9.10 -10.30
C ASP A 310 -0.36 -8.28 -9.28
N PRO A 311 -0.22 -8.74 -8.03
CA PRO A 311 0.52 -8.02 -6.99
C PRO A 311 1.99 -7.75 -7.32
N VAL A 312 2.61 -8.56 -8.19
CA VAL A 312 4.00 -8.37 -8.62
C VAL A 312 4.11 -7.29 -9.71
N VAL A 313 3.03 -7.04 -10.46
CA VAL A 313 3.04 -6.20 -11.66
C VAL A 313 2.43 -4.83 -11.41
N LEU A 314 1.38 -4.76 -10.60
CA LEU A 314 0.64 -3.53 -10.34
C LEU A 314 1.53 -2.39 -9.80
N PRO A 315 2.41 -2.57 -8.79
CA PRO A 315 3.25 -1.48 -8.31
C PRO A 315 4.20 -0.93 -9.39
N PRO A 316 4.99 -1.78 -10.11
CA PRO A 316 5.79 -1.30 -11.24
C PRO A 316 4.99 -0.62 -12.36
N VAL A 317 3.78 -1.09 -12.67
CA VAL A 317 2.90 -0.46 -13.67
C VAL A 317 2.55 0.96 -13.25
N TRP A 318 2.12 1.17 -12.00
CA TRP A 318 1.71 2.49 -11.52
C TRP A 318 2.89 3.44 -11.38
N GLU A 319 4.06 2.94 -10.97
CA GLU A 319 5.31 3.70 -11.02
C GLU A 319 5.63 4.15 -12.47
N ALA A 320 5.50 3.22 -13.44
CA ALA A 320 5.72 3.52 -14.85
C ALA A 320 4.72 4.54 -15.40
N VAL A 321 3.44 4.46 -15.00
CA VAL A 321 2.41 5.45 -15.36
C VAL A 321 2.84 6.84 -14.92
N LEU A 322 3.25 7.01 -13.66
CA LEU A 322 3.68 8.29 -13.13
C LEU A 322 4.94 8.82 -13.84
N HIS A 323 5.89 7.95 -14.16
CA HIS A 323 7.04 8.32 -14.98
C HIS A 323 6.64 8.78 -16.38
N VAL A 324 5.76 8.05 -17.08
CA VAL A 324 5.34 8.40 -18.43
C VAL A 324 4.63 9.75 -18.46
N VAL A 325 3.63 9.98 -17.59
CA VAL A 325 2.88 11.25 -17.57
C VAL A 325 3.74 12.44 -17.12
N SER A 326 4.85 12.20 -16.39
CA SER A 326 5.76 13.25 -15.95
C SER A 326 6.89 13.53 -16.93
N THR A 327 7.32 12.53 -17.71
CA THR A 327 8.49 12.62 -18.60
C THR A 327 8.09 12.95 -20.04
N ILE A 328 6.96 12.39 -20.51
CA ILE A 328 6.53 12.48 -21.90
C ILE A 328 5.39 13.51 -22.01
N SER A 329 5.75 14.74 -22.40
CA SER A 329 4.81 15.87 -22.47
C SER A 329 3.59 15.64 -23.37
N ASP A 330 3.76 14.87 -24.45
CA ASP A 330 2.74 14.57 -25.45
C ASP A 330 2.13 13.15 -25.30
N CYS A 331 2.28 12.50 -24.14
CA CYS A 331 1.88 11.09 -23.95
C CYS A 331 0.41 10.80 -24.34
N TRP A 332 -0.49 11.74 -24.07
CA TRP A 332 -1.92 11.63 -24.37
C TRP A 332 -2.26 11.76 -25.85
N THR A 333 -1.32 12.19 -26.71
CA THR A 333 -1.48 12.15 -28.17
C THR A 333 -1.31 10.73 -28.73
N HIS A 334 -0.55 9.89 -28.02
CA HIS A 334 -0.25 8.50 -28.42
C HIS A 334 -1.29 7.49 -27.91
N VAL A 335 -2.17 7.90 -26.99
CA VAL A 335 -3.19 7.03 -26.36
C VAL A 335 -4.54 7.74 -26.32
N ASN A 336 -5.58 7.08 -26.80
CA ASN A 336 -6.95 7.59 -26.63
C ASN A 336 -7.38 7.42 -25.17
N ALA A 337 -7.31 8.50 -24.38
CA ALA A 337 -7.64 8.45 -22.96
C ALA A 337 -9.08 7.99 -22.70
N LYS A 338 -10.06 8.57 -23.42
CA LYS A 338 -11.49 8.31 -23.23
C LYS A 338 -11.91 6.88 -23.59
N LYS A 339 -11.25 6.24 -24.58
CA LYS A 339 -11.57 4.88 -25.02
C LYS A 339 -10.66 3.79 -24.45
N GLY A 340 -9.45 4.15 -24.04
CA GLY A 340 -8.42 3.20 -23.61
C GLY A 340 -8.14 3.28 -22.11
N PHE A 341 -7.66 4.43 -21.65
CA PHE A 341 -7.16 4.62 -20.29
C PHE A 341 -8.28 4.73 -19.24
N LEU A 342 -9.20 5.68 -19.43
CA LEU A 342 -10.24 6.01 -18.46
C LEU A 342 -11.18 4.83 -18.17
N PRO A 343 -11.68 4.07 -19.16
CA PRO A 343 -12.54 2.91 -18.87
C PRO A 343 -11.87 1.86 -17.97
N LYS A 344 -10.57 1.63 -18.15
CA LYS A 344 -9.78 0.72 -17.31
C LYS A 344 -9.61 1.27 -15.90
N LEU A 345 -9.30 2.56 -15.78
CA LEU A 345 -9.22 3.25 -14.48
C LEU A 345 -10.55 3.18 -13.72
N TRP A 346 -11.66 3.48 -14.39
CA TRP A 346 -13.00 3.41 -13.79
C TRP A 346 -13.33 2.01 -13.27
N ALA A 347 -13.06 0.97 -14.06
CA ALA A 347 -13.27 -0.40 -13.61
C ALA A 347 -12.43 -0.73 -12.37
N LEU A 348 -11.15 -0.34 -12.38
CA LEU A 348 -10.26 -0.60 -11.26
C LEU A 348 -10.68 0.12 -9.97
N LEU A 349 -11.12 1.38 -10.08
CA LEU A 349 -11.63 2.17 -8.95
C LEU A 349 -12.93 1.59 -8.40
N LYS A 350 -13.88 1.19 -9.27
CA LYS A 350 -15.14 0.56 -8.86
C LYS A 350 -14.96 -0.77 -8.13
N ASP A 351 -13.88 -1.48 -8.44
CA ASP A 351 -13.51 -2.73 -7.76
C ASP A 351 -12.65 -2.50 -6.50
N GLY A 352 -12.45 -1.24 -6.07
CA GLY A 352 -11.64 -0.89 -4.90
C GLY A 352 -10.16 -1.31 -5.01
N GLY A 353 -9.67 -1.52 -6.24
CA GLY A 353 -8.32 -2.05 -6.48
C GLY A 353 -8.16 -3.55 -6.20
N LYS A 354 -9.26 -4.32 -6.04
CA LYS A 354 -9.26 -5.79 -5.87
C LYS A 354 -8.33 -6.32 -4.77
N GLY A 355 -8.24 -5.60 -3.65
CA GLY A 355 -7.37 -5.97 -2.52
C GLY A 355 -5.92 -5.50 -2.69
N MET A 356 -5.66 -4.58 -3.61
CA MET A 356 -4.36 -3.95 -3.82
C MET A 356 -4.40 -2.45 -3.53
N ALA A 357 -5.21 -2.01 -2.57
CA ALA A 357 -5.44 -0.59 -2.34
C ALA A 357 -4.12 0.16 -2.08
N LYS A 358 -3.22 -0.46 -1.30
CA LYS A 358 -1.89 0.08 -0.97
C LYS A 358 -1.01 0.35 -2.20
N ALA A 359 -1.11 -0.46 -3.24
CA ALA A 359 -0.28 -0.34 -4.44
C ALA A 359 -0.88 0.63 -5.48
N LEU A 360 -2.21 0.78 -5.49
CA LEU A 360 -2.94 1.61 -6.45
C LEU A 360 -3.13 3.05 -5.96
N HIS A 361 -3.79 3.21 -4.82
CA HIS A 361 -4.42 4.46 -4.39
C HIS A 361 -3.44 5.62 -4.13
N PRO A 362 -2.23 5.41 -3.57
CA PRO A 362 -1.26 6.49 -3.41
C PRO A 362 -0.84 7.16 -4.73
N ASN A 363 -1.07 6.51 -5.89
CA ASN A 363 -0.69 7.05 -7.19
C ASN A 363 -1.79 7.89 -7.86
N LEU A 364 -3.02 7.90 -7.33
CA LEU A 364 -4.17 8.54 -7.97
C LEU A 364 -4.09 10.07 -7.93
N MET A 365 -3.73 10.66 -6.78
CA MET A 365 -3.54 12.12 -6.69
C MET A 365 -2.37 12.59 -7.57
N PRO A 366 -1.17 11.97 -7.51
CA PRO A 366 -0.07 12.32 -8.42
C PRO A 366 -0.46 12.22 -9.89
N LEU A 367 -1.18 11.16 -10.30
CA LEU A 367 -1.71 11.04 -11.66
C LEU A 367 -2.65 12.20 -11.99
N LEU A 368 -3.63 12.48 -11.13
CA LEU A 368 -4.63 13.52 -11.31
C LEU A 368 -3.98 14.89 -11.54
N SER A 369 -2.89 15.16 -10.82
CA SER A 369 -2.12 16.41 -10.96
C SER A 369 -1.39 16.59 -12.31
N LYS A 370 -1.30 15.52 -13.10
CA LYS A 370 -0.62 15.49 -14.40
C LYS A 370 -1.57 15.28 -15.58
N LEU A 371 -2.87 15.13 -15.34
CA LEU A 371 -3.85 14.98 -16.42
C LEU A 371 -4.10 16.34 -17.09
N PRO A 372 -3.93 16.44 -18.42
CA PRO A 372 -4.14 17.69 -19.10
C PRO A 372 -5.64 17.91 -19.43
N PRO A 373 -6.05 19.14 -19.80
CA PRO A 373 -7.45 19.47 -20.09
C PRO A 373 -8.10 18.59 -21.17
N GLU A 374 -7.36 18.10 -22.16
CA GLU A 374 -7.91 17.26 -23.23
C GLU A 374 -8.41 15.89 -22.72
N VAL A 375 -7.86 15.43 -21.60
CA VAL A 375 -8.26 14.19 -20.93
C VAL A 375 -9.42 14.43 -19.98
N THR A 376 -9.41 15.57 -19.28
CA THR A 376 -10.40 15.90 -18.25
C THR A 376 -11.64 16.58 -18.81
N ASP A 377 -11.65 17.06 -20.06
CA ASP A 377 -12.82 17.67 -20.70
C ASP A 377 -13.92 16.66 -21.11
N PRO A 378 -15.21 16.90 -20.82
CA PRO A 378 -15.75 17.96 -19.97
C PRO A 378 -15.42 17.73 -18.49
N MET A 379 -14.86 18.77 -17.85
CA MET A 379 -14.30 18.71 -16.49
C MET A 379 -15.28 18.14 -15.45
N LEU A 380 -16.53 18.62 -15.48
CA LEU A 380 -17.57 18.18 -14.54
C LEU A 380 -17.88 16.68 -14.68
N ASP A 381 -18.02 16.18 -15.91
CA ASP A 381 -18.32 14.77 -16.18
C ASP A 381 -17.16 13.87 -15.76
N PHE A 382 -15.93 14.30 -16.04
CA PHE A 382 -14.73 13.58 -15.63
C PHE A 382 -14.65 13.43 -14.12
N TYR A 383 -14.71 14.53 -13.36
CA TYR A 383 -14.60 14.46 -11.90
C TYR A 383 -15.79 13.75 -11.26
N THR A 384 -17.01 13.95 -11.78
CA THR A 384 -18.19 13.21 -11.32
C THR A 384 -17.98 11.71 -11.49
N THR A 385 -17.51 11.27 -12.67
CA THR A 385 -17.25 9.85 -12.94
C THR A 385 -16.08 9.32 -12.10
N PHE A 386 -15.02 10.10 -11.93
CA PHE A 386 -13.85 9.76 -11.12
C PHE A 386 -14.27 9.48 -9.68
N PHE A 387 -14.87 10.45 -9.00
CA PHE A 387 -15.24 10.32 -7.59
C PHE A 387 -16.36 9.30 -7.37
N THR A 388 -17.36 9.24 -8.27
CA THR A 388 -18.41 8.22 -8.16
C THR A 388 -17.85 6.80 -8.29
N SER A 389 -16.93 6.57 -9.26
CA SER A 389 -16.28 5.27 -9.42
C SER A 389 -15.41 4.91 -8.21
N PHE A 390 -14.72 5.90 -7.67
CA PHE A 390 -13.83 5.75 -6.52
C PHE A 390 -14.60 5.42 -5.24
N ILE A 391 -15.68 6.16 -4.95
CA ILE A 391 -16.56 5.92 -3.80
C ILE A 391 -17.26 4.57 -3.92
N GLN A 392 -17.69 4.18 -5.13
CA GLN A 392 -18.26 2.86 -5.38
C GLN A 392 -17.29 1.73 -5.00
N GLY A 393 -15.98 1.94 -5.16
CA GLY A 393 -14.93 1.01 -4.74
C GLY A 393 -14.94 0.65 -3.25
N LEU A 394 -15.45 1.53 -2.40
CA LEU A 394 -15.58 1.28 -0.95
C LEU A 394 -16.62 0.21 -0.63
N SER A 395 -17.59 0.00 -1.52
CA SER A 395 -18.60 -1.06 -1.41
C SER A 395 -18.11 -2.40 -1.97
N SER A 396 -16.87 -2.49 -2.47
CA SER A 396 -16.31 -3.75 -2.95
C SER A 396 -16.07 -4.75 -1.80
N GLU A 397 -16.18 -6.06 -2.10
CA GLU A 397 -16.06 -7.13 -1.09
C GLU A 397 -14.77 -7.03 -0.25
N ARG A 398 -13.63 -6.74 -0.90
CA ARG A 398 -12.32 -6.62 -0.23
C ARG A 398 -12.23 -5.35 0.63
N ALA A 399 -12.75 -4.22 0.15
CA ALA A 399 -12.77 -2.98 0.93
C ALA A 399 -13.71 -3.11 2.15
N ALA A 400 -14.87 -3.74 1.98
CA ALA A 400 -15.83 -3.96 3.06
C ALA A 400 -15.32 -4.92 4.14
N THR A 401 -14.52 -5.93 3.77
CA THR A 401 -13.99 -6.93 4.71
C THR A 401 -12.68 -6.51 5.38
N SER A 402 -11.91 -5.58 4.80
CA SER A 402 -10.60 -5.16 5.31
C SER A 402 -10.59 -3.68 5.71
N PRO A 403 -10.59 -3.37 7.02
CA PRO A 403 -10.50 -1.99 7.51
C PRO A 403 -9.24 -1.24 7.03
N SER A 404 -8.13 -1.96 6.80
CA SER A 404 -6.91 -1.36 6.28
C SER A 404 -7.02 -0.97 4.81
N GLU A 405 -7.69 -1.79 3.99
CA GLU A 405 -7.92 -1.45 2.57
C GLU A 405 -8.89 -0.26 2.47
N SER A 406 -10.01 -0.29 3.19
CA SER A 406 -10.96 0.83 3.21
C SER A 406 -10.31 2.13 3.67
N ALA A 407 -9.48 2.09 4.71
CA ALA A 407 -8.75 3.27 5.19
C ALA A 407 -7.84 3.89 4.11
N ILE A 408 -7.14 3.07 3.32
CA ILE A 408 -6.27 3.54 2.23
C ILE A 408 -7.10 4.17 1.11
N ILE A 409 -8.21 3.53 0.72
CA ILE A 409 -9.13 4.05 -0.32
C ILE A 409 -9.67 5.42 0.13
N VAL A 410 -10.19 5.51 1.36
CA VAL A 410 -10.69 6.76 1.96
C VAL A 410 -9.63 7.85 1.95
N THR A 411 -8.41 7.53 2.40
CA THR A 411 -7.31 8.50 2.45
C THR A 411 -7.05 9.09 1.08
N SER A 412 -6.95 8.24 0.06
CA SER A 412 -6.70 8.68 -1.32
C SER A 412 -7.88 9.45 -1.92
N VAL A 413 -9.13 9.09 -1.60
CA VAL A 413 -10.32 9.89 -1.97
C VAL A 413 -10.19 11.30 -1.42
N VAL A 414 -9.91 11.44 -0.12
CA VAL A 414 -9.78 12.76 0.54
C VAL A 414 -8.60 13.54 -0.01
N GLU A 415 -7.46 12.90 -0.28
CA GLU A 415 -6.31 13.56 -0.91
C GLU A 415 -6.63 14.10 -2.31
N CYS A 416 -7.29 13.29 -3.15
CA CYS A 416 -7.72 13.72 -4.48
C CYS A 416 -8.72 14.87 -4.41
N LEU A 417 -9.69 14.81 -3.49
CA LEU A 417 -10.67 15.88 -3.28
C LEU A 417 -10.01 17.18 -2.83
N ARG A 418 -9.13 17.11 -1.83
CA ARG A 418 -8.35 18.26 -1.35
C ARG A 418 -7.58 18.90 -2.49
N TYR A 419 -6.89 18.08 -3.30
CA TYR A 419 -6.18 18.54 -4.48
C TYR A 419 -7.13 19.27 -5.45
N CYS A 420 -8.25 18.66 -5.84
CA CYS A 420 -9.18 19.27 -6.77
C CYS A 420 -9.74 20.59 -6.24
N ILE A 421 -10.19 20.66 -5.00
CA ILE A 421 -10.78 21.87 -4.43
C ILE A 421 -9.76 23.02 -4.40
N LEU A 422 -8.50 22.73 -4.06
CA LEU A 422 -7.43 23.73 -4.05
C LEU A 422 -7.02 24.22 -5.44
N HIS A 423 -7.13 23.39 -6.47
CA HIS A 423 -6.78 23.74 -7.85
C HIS A 423 -7.96 24.30 -8.67
N HIS A 424 -9.17 24.31 -8.10
CA HIS A 424 -10.42 24.75 -8.72
C HIS A 424 -11.10 25.87 -7.93
N THR A 425 -10.31 26.82 -7.43
CA THR A 425 -10.75 27.94 -6.58
C THR A 425 -11.33 29.13 -7.34
N GLU A 426 -11.20 29.16 -8.67
CA GLU A 426 -11.66 30.27 -9.52
C GLU A 426 -13.18 30.48 -9.49
N GLU A 427 -13.63 31.72 -9.67
CA GLU A 427 -15.03 32.15 -9.54
C GLU A 427 -15.95 31.81 -10.74
N GLY A 428 -15.57 30.82 -11.56
CA GLY A 428 -16.40 30.35 -12.67
C GLY A 428 -17.64 29.59 -12.20
N GLU A 429 -18.78 29.74 -12.88
CA GLU A 429 -20.02 29.02 -12.55
C GLU A 429 -19.84 27.49 -12.61
N ASP A 430 -19.06 27.00 -13.58
CA ASP A 430 -18.75 25.57 -13.70
C ASP A 430 -17.82 25.07 -12.58
N GLN A 431 -16.92 25.93 -12.09
CA GLN A 431 -16.03 25.64 -10.97
C GLN A 431 -16.80 25.62 -9.64
N LYS A 432 -17.81 26.48 -9.48
CA LYS A 432 -18.76 26.42 -8.35
C LYS A 432 -19.56 25.11 -8.38
N LYS A 433 -20.15 24.75 -9.53
CA LYS A 433 -20.86 23.47 -9.71
C LYS A 433 -19.96 22.27 -9.41
N LEU A 434 -18.70 22.31 -9.86
CA LEU A 434 -17.71 21.29 -9.55
C LEU A 434 -17.46 21.20 -8.04
N ARG A 435 -17.22 22.32 -7.36
CA ARG A 435 -17.04 22.36 -5.89
C ARG A 435 -18.23 21.78 -5.14
N THR A 436 -19.45 22.21 -5.47
CA THR A 436 -20.67 21.66 -4.86
C THR A 436 -20.79 20.15 -5.09
N MET A 437 -20.47 19.68 -6.29
CA MET A 437 -20.45 18.24 -6.60
C MET A 437 -19.40 17.50 -5.74
N LEU A 438 -18.17 18.01 -5.66
CA LEU A 438 -17.09 17.41 -4.86
C LEU A 438 -17.44 17.34 -3.37
N ILE A 439 -18.06 18.39 -2.82
CA ILE A 439 -18.55 18.45 -1.43
C ILE A 439 -19.66 17.40 -1.22
N SER A 440 -20.62 17.30 -2.15
CA SER A 440 -21.70 16.31 -2.03
C SER A 440 -21.17 14.87 -2.07
N GLN A 441 -20.14 14.59 -2.88
CA GLN A 441 -19.52 13.27 -2.98
C GLN A 441 -18.72 12.90 -1.71
N GLN A 442 -18.14 13.88 -1.01
CA GLN A 442 -17.50 13.66 0.29
C GLN A 442 -18.48 13.11 1.35
N ALA A 443 -19.72 13.61 1.33
CA ALA A 443 -20.75 13.22 2.28
C ALA A 443 -21.44 11.89 1.91
N LEU A 444 -21.47 11.53 0.62
CA LEU A 444 -22.05 10.28 0.11
C LEU A 444 -21.15 9.04 0.32
N ALA A 445 -19.98 9.24 0.90
CA ALA A 445 -19.05 8.20 1.24
C ALA A 445 -19.68 7.36 2.39
N ASN A 446 -20.43 6.31 1.99
CA ASN A 446 -21.22 5.31 2.74
C ASN A 446 -21.17 5.28 4.29
N THR A 447 -22.26 4.80 4.90
CA THR A 447 -22.35 4.38 6.31
C THR A 447 -21.23 3.41 6.76
N SER A 448 -20.60 2.69 5.83
CA SER A 448 -19.43 1.83 6.09
C SER A 448 -18.14 2.59 6.47
N LEU A 449 -18.10 3.92 6.32
CA LEU A 449 -16.92 4.75 6.59
C LEU A 449 -16.85 5.32 8.00
N GLN A 450 -17.88 5.07 8.82
CA GLN A 450 -17.96 5.56 10.19
C GLN A 450 -16.83 5.05 11.09
N ASN A 451 -16.20 3.94 10.69
CA ASN A 451 -15.11 3.30 11.43
C ASN A 451 -13.72 3.56 10.81
N GLY A 452 -13.60 4.43 9.80
CA GLY A 452 -12.35 4.71 9.06
C GLY A 452 -11.70 6.06 9.41
N PRO A 453 -10.57 6.42 8.76
CA PRO A 453 -9.90 7.71 8.98
C PRO A 453 -10.67 8.91 8.40
N LEU A 454 -11.85 8.69 7.77
CA LEU A 454 -12.58 9.73 7.04
C LEU A 454 -12.85 10.95 7.90
N PHE A 455 -13.46 10.76 9.08
CA PHE A 455 -13.83 11.88 9.95
C PHE A 455 -12.62 12.69 10.39
N LEU A 456 -11.51 12.03 10.72
CA LEU A 456 -10.26 12.70 11.09
C LEU A 456 -9.69 13.48 9.91
N LEU A 457 -9.63 12.87 8.72
CA LEU A 457 -9.12 13.54 7.52
C LEU A 457 -10.01 14.72 7.08
N VAL A 458 -11.34 14.60 7.16
CA VAL A 458 -12.24 15.72 6.88
C VAL A 458 -12.04 16.82 7.91
N THR A 459 -11.94 16.48 9.20
CA THR A 459 -11.73 17.47 10.27
C THR A 459 -10.38 18.19 10.11
N GLU A 460 -9.29 17.48 9.84
CA GLU A 460 -7.97 18.07 9.56
C GLU A 460 -8.00 19.03 8.36
N MET A 461 -8.81 18.70 7.35
CA MET A 461 -9.00 19.56 6.18
C MET A 461 -9.70 20.85 6.57
N LEU A 462 -10.81 20.75 7.31
CA LEU A 462 -11.58 21.91 7.75
C LEU A 462 -10.74 22.83 8.63
N VAL A 463 -10.03 22.30 9.62
CA VAL A 463 -9.13 23.08 10.48
C VAL A 463 -8.04 23.77 9.66
N SER A 464 -7.50 23.11 8.63
CA SER A 464 -6.53 23.72 7.71
C SER A 464 -7.15 24.88 6.93
N TRP A 465 -8.38 24.73 6.45
CA TRP A 465 -9.11 25.79 5.73
C TRP A 465 -9.48 26.95 6.64
N GLU A 466 -9.91 26.70 7.89
CA GLU A 466 -10.23 27.73 8.88
C GLU A 466 -9.00 28.56 9.26
N LYS A 467 -7.85 27.91 9.42
CA LYS A 467 -6.57 28.60 9.62
C LYS A 467 -6.25 29.51 8.45
N ARG A 468 -6.45 29.04 7.21
CA ARG A 468 -6.21 29.83 5.98
C ARG A 468 -7.25 30.94 5.77
N ALA A 469 -8.48 30.75 6.24
CA ALA A 469 -9.55 31.75 6.27
C ALA A 469 -9.36 32.81 7.37
N GLY A 470 -8.31 32.67 8.20
CA GLY A 470 -7.95 33.62 9.26
C GLY A 470 -8.86 33.56 10.49
N LEU A 471 -9.55 32.44 10.73
CA LEU A 471 -10.43 32.26 11.90
C LEU A 471 -9.66 31.98 13.20
N HIS A 472 -8.40 31.52 13.11
CA HIS A 472 -7.57 31.12 14.26
C HIS A 472 -6.33 32.00 14.49
N ASN A 473 -5.97 32.89 13.56
CA ASN A 473 -4.81 33.78 13.68
C ASN A 473 -5.15 35.18 13.16
N GLU A 474 -5.36 36.15 14.06
CA GLU A 474 -5.36 37.57 13.73
C GLU A 474 -3.91 38.03 13.49
N GLY A 475 -3.42 37.99 12.24
CA GLY A 475 -2.13 38.65 11.95
C GLY A 475 -1.43 38.35 10.63
N GLU A 476 -1.70 37.22 9.97
CA GLU A 476 -1.06 36.92 8.68
C GLU A 476 -2.00 37.24 7.52
N ALA A 477 -1.58 38.17 6.65
CA ALA A 477 -2.27 38.46 5.40
C ALA A 477 -2.12 37.27 4.46
N ASN A 478 -3.15 36.43 4.39
CA ASN A 478 -3.20 35.32 3.45
C ASN A 478 -3.93 35.80 2.18
N GLU A 479 -3.24 35.78 1.02
CA GLU A 479 -3.79 36.28 -0.25
C GLU A 479 -5.07 35.52 -0.67
N ASP A 480 -5.24 34.28 -0.20
CA ASP A 480 -6.38 33.41 -0.51
C ASP A 480 -7.49 33.42 0.58
N LYS A 481 -7.44 34.35 1.54
CA LYS A 481 -8.35 34.34 2.71
C LYS A 481 -9.84 34.26 2.31
N ASP A 482 -10.26 35.08 1.34
CA ASP A 482 -11.65 35.17 0.90
C ASP A 482 -12.10 33.87 0.21
N VAL A 483 -11.21 33.21 -0.53
CA VAL A 483 -11.46 31.92 -1.18
C VAL A 483 -11.77 30.85 -0.14
N PHE A 484 -10.96 30.74 0.91
CA PHE A 484 -11.17 29.74 1.96
C PHE A 484 -12.41 30.03 2.82
N GLN A 485 -12.80 31.29 3.00
CA GLN A 485 -14.06 31.64 3.65
C GLN A 485 -15.27 31.15 2.84
N VAL A 486 -15.27 31.40 1.52
CA VAL A 486 -16.33 30.91 0.63
C VAL A 486 -16.35 29.38 0.60
N LEU A 487 -15.20 28.73 0.52
CA LEU A 487 -15.13 27.25 0.53
C LEU A 487 -15.68 26.64 1.82
N LEU A 488 -15.42 27.25 2.98
CA LEU A 488 -15.99 26.79 4.26
C LEU A 488 -17.51 26.96 4.29
N ALA A 489 -18.01 28.11 3.82
CA ALA A 489 -19.45 28.34 3.73
C ALA A 489 -20.14 27.34 2.78
N ASP A 490 -19.61 27.19 1.56
CA ASP A 490 -20.10 26.23 0.56
C ASP A 490 -20.07 24.78 1.10
N PHE A 491 -19.00 24.43 1.83
CA PHE A 491 -18.86 23.10 2.44
C PHE A 491 -19.95 22.86 3.49
N TRP A 492 -20.12 23.77 4.45
CA TRP A 492 -21.11 23.61 5.51
C TRP A 492 -22.55 23.71 5.01
N GLU A 493 -22.83 24.55 4.01
CA GLU A 493 -24.14 24.61 3.35
C GLU A 493 -24.44 23.29 2.63
N GLY A 494 -23.49 22.77 1.83
CA GLY A 494 -23.64 21.51 1.13
C GLY A 494 -23.81 20.32 2.08
N LEU A 495 -23.02 20.27 3.16
CA LEU A 495 -23.12 19.25 4.19
C LEU A 495 -24.43 19.34 4.96
N GLY A 496 -24.88 20.56 5.29
CA GLY A 496 -26.15 20.82 5.96
C GLY A 496 -27.33 20.31 5.17
N VAL A 497 -27.44 20.66 3.88
CA VAL A 497 -28.50 20.16 2.98
C VAL A 497 -28.51 18.64 2.92
N MET A 498 -27.33 18.01 2.91
CA MET A 498 -27.21 16.54 2.89
C MET A 498 -27.68 15.91 4.20
N PHE A 499 -27.24 16.42 5.36
CA PHE A 499 -27.68 15.91 6.65
C PHE A 499 -29.18 16.10 6.84
N VAL A 500 -29.73 17.25 6.43
CA VAL A 500 -31.18 17.48 6.42
C VAL A 500 -31.89 16.42 5.60
N ARG A 501 -31.43 16.08 4.38
CA ARG A 501 -32.05 15.01 3.57
C ARG A 501 -31.97 13.62 4.21
N TYR A 502 -30.91 13.32 4.96
CA TYR A 502 -30.77 12.04 5.66
C TYR A 502 -31.68 11.95 6.88
N VAL A 503 -31.82 13.06 7.62
CA VAL A 503 -32.61 13.15 8.84
C VAL A 503 -34.09 13.36 8.54
N ASP A 504 -34.45 14.12 7.50
CA ASP A 504 -35.83 14.31 7.01
C ASP A 504 -36.28 13.10 6.17
N ASN A 505 -35.99 11.89 6.66
CA ASN A 505 -36.44 10.64 6.08
C ASN A 505 -37.06 9.78 7.18
N LYS A 506 -38.36 9.50 7.04
CA LYS A 506 -39.10 8.66 7.98
C LYS A 506 -38.47 7.28 8.16
N ASP A 507 -37.84 6.77 7.10
CA ASP A 507 -37.15 5.48 7.06
C ASP A 507 -35.63 5.60 7.17
N ALA A 508 -35.12 6.65 7.81
CA ALA A 508 -33.69 6.84 8.03
C ALA A 508 -33.05 5.61 8.69
N ASP A 509 -31.89 5.22 8.15
CA ASP A 509 -31.04 4.14 8.68
C ASP A 509 -30.40 4.59 10.00
N PRO A 510 -30.62 3.89 11.12
CA PRO A 510 -30.01 4.24 12.41
C PRO A 510 -28.50 4.34 12.36
N GLN A 511 -27.82 3.50 11.56
CA GLN A 511 -26.36 3.59 11.41
C GLN A 511 -25.98 4.91 10.74
N ALA A 512 -26.70 5.33 9.69
CA ALA A 512 -26.45 6.61 9.03
C ALA A 512 -26.56 7.79 10.00
N LEU A 513 -27.61 7.81 10.82
CA LEU A 513 -27.82 8.85 11.84
C LEU A 513 -26.69 8.87 12.89
N GLU A 514 -26.26 7.71 13.38
CA GLU A 514 -25.13 7.59 14.31
C GLU A 514 -23.81 8.10 13.68
N GLY A 515 -23.60 7.84 12.39
CA GLY A 515 -22.48 8.37 11.63
C GLY A 515 -22.48 9.89 11.51
N VAL A 516 -23.64 10.50 11.27
CA VAL A 516 -23.78 11.97 11.25
C VAL A 516 -23.44 12.54 12.63
N ALA A 517 -23.95 11.95 13.70
CA ALA A 517 -23.63 12.38 15.07
C ALA A 517 -22.13 12.25 15.37
N THR A 518 -21.51 11.15 14.94
CA THR A 518 -20.08 10.90 15.13
C THR A 518 -19.21 11.89 14.35
N LEU A 519 -19.56 12.21 13.11
CA LEU A 519 -18.85 13.22 12.30
C LEU A 519 -18.86 14.58 12.99
N LEU A 520 -20.05 15.02 13.40
CA LEU A 520 -20.24 16.29 14.10
C LEU A 520 -19.45 16.30 15.43
N GLN A 521 -19.49 15.20 16.18
CA GLN A 521 -18.74 15.05 17.42
C GLN A 521 -17.22 15.12 17.19
N VAL A 522 -16.66 14.38 16.23
CA VAL A 522 -15.22 14.38 15.92
C VAL A 522 -14.74 15.78 15.51
N SER A 523 -15.56 16.50 14.73
CA SER A 523 -15.27 17.88 14.32
C SER A 523 -15.13 18.80 15.54
N LEU A 524 -15.96 18.61 16.57
CA LEU A 524 -15.94 19.40 17.81
C LEU A 524 -14.76 19.07 18.75
N PHE A 525 -14.27 17.82 18.78
CA PHE A 525 -13.14 17.42 19.66
C PHE A 525 -11.76 17.84 19.14
N PHE A 526 -11.58 17.93 17.82
CA PHE A 526 -10.27 18.24 17.24
C PHE A 526 -9.88 19.70 17.45
N GLU A 527 -10.85 20.62 17.48
CA GLU A 527 -10.62 22.03 17.83
C GLU A 527 -10.15 22.21 19.28
N ASN A 528 -10.74 21.46 20.21
CA ASN A 528 -10.45 21.61 21.64
C ASN A 528 -9.08 21.08 22.07
N SER A 529 -8.43 20.23 21.27
CA SER A 529 -7.23 19.50 21.69
C SER A 529 -5.91 20.05 21.18
N GLY A 530 -5.87 20.93 20.15
CA GLY A 530 -4.69 21.69 19.69
C GLY A 530 -3.43 20.88 19.29
N ASN A 531 -3.39 19.59 19.62
CA ASN A 531 -2.31 18.63 19.50
C ASN A 531 -2.92 17.33 19.01
N SER A 532 -2.33 16.76 17.96
CA SER A 532 -2.66 15.43 17.45
C SER A 532 -2.73 14.40 18.59
N PRO A 533 -3.89 13.78 18.85
CA PRO A 533 -3.91 12.59 19.68
C PRO A 533 -3.34 11.43 18.86
N CYS A 534 -2.26 10.84 19.35
CA CYS A 534 -1.62 9.66 18.78
C CYS A 534 -2.56 8.45 18.86
N TRP A 535 -3.39 8.25 17.85
CA TRP A 535 -4.17 7.02 17.65
C TRP A 535 -3.37 6.02 16.80
N GLN A 536 -2.18 5.63 17.26
CA GLN A 536 -1.51 4.43 16.76
C GLN A 536 -1.67 3.26 17.74
N LYS A 537 -2.77 2.51 17.55
CA LYS A 537 -2.89 1.03 17.66
C LYS A 537 -4.31 0.65 18.05
N GLY A 538 -4.96 -0.12 17.19
CA GLY A 538 -6.14 -0.94 17.53
C GLY A 538 -7.45 -0.27 17.20
N TYR A 539 -8.09 -0.75 16.14
CA TYR A 539 -9.52 -0.58 15.90
C TYR A 539 -10.30 -1.22 17.06
N LYS A 540 -10.61 -0.40 18.07
CA LYS A 540 -11.81 -0.56 18.89
C LYS A 540 -12.47 0.81 18.90
N VAL A 541 -13.50 0.91 18.07
CA VAL A 541 -14.56 1.92 18.19
C VAL A 541 -14.93 2.06 19.66
N CYS A 542 -15.21 3.27 20.12
CA CYS A 542 -15.72 3.58 21.45
C CYS A 542 -17.02 2.80 21.74
N GLN A 543 -16.86 1.54 22.09
CA GLN A 543 -17.84 0.68 22.69
C GLN A 543 -17.16 0.21 23.97
N ASP A 544 -17.81 0.51 25.10
CA ASP A 544 -17.41 0.18 26.46
C ASP A 544 -16.37 1.10 27.12
N VAL A 545 -16.90 2.18 27.72
CA VAL A 545 -16.57 2.45 29.13
C VAL A 545 -17.45 1.51 29.98
N PHE A 546 -17.14 0.22 29.95
CA PHE A 546 -17.57 -0.75 30.94
C PHE A 546 -16.33 -1.52 31.39
N LEU A 547 -16.02 -1.40 32.68
CA LEU A 547 -14.96 -2.15 33.34
C LEU A 547 -15.42 -3.60 33.48
N GLU A 548 -14.79 -4.51 32.73
CA GLU A 548 -14.74 -5.91 33.15
C GLU A 548 -13.70 -6.03 34.28
N GLU A 549 -14.15 -6.50 35.44
CA GLU A 549 -13.28 -6.90 36.54
C GLU A 549 -12.53 -8.18 36.16
N GLU A 550 -11.20 -8.10 36.05
CA GLU A 550 -10.34 -9.24 36.36
C GLU A 550 -9.08 -8.79 37.12
N GLY A 551 -8.97 -9.29 38.35
CA GLY A 551 -7.75 -9.86 38.92
C GLY A 551 -6.48 -9.01 39.03
N GLY A 552 -6.31 -8.35 40.19
CA GLY A 552 -5.06 -8.32 40.96
C GLY A 552 -3.81 -7.64 40.37
N VAL A 553 -3.39 -6.52 40.97
CA VAL A 553 -2.18 -6.34 41.80
C VAL A 553 -2.01 -4.85 42.07
N GLU A 554 -1.94 -4.48 43.35
CA GLU A 554 -1.73 -3.13 43.86
C GLU A 554 -0.44 -2.49 43.36
N LYS A 555 -0.48 -1.19 43.02
CA LYS A 555 0.61 -0.21 43.30
C LYS A 555 0.05 1.22 43.39
N PRO A 556 0.68 2.11 44.20
CA PRO A 556 -0.02 3.23 44.83
C PRO A 556 -0.09 4.51 44.00
N VAL A 557 -1.18 5.23 44.26
CA VAL A 557 -1.56 6.56 43.78
C VAL A 557 -0.57 7.65 44.23
N GLN A 558 -0.10 8.49 43.31
CA GLN A 558 0.40 9.83 43.61
C GLN A 558 -0.68 10.85 43.26
N THR A 559 -1.16 11.52 44.30
CA THR A 559 -2.17 12.57 44.30
C THR A 559 -1.55 13.88 43.80
N VAL A 560 -2.05 14.43 42.70
CA VAL A 560 -1.95 15.87 42.41
C VAL A 560 -3.36 16.38 42.12
N SER A 561 -3.88 17.09 43.11
CA SER A 561 -5.12 17.83 43.09
C SER A 561 -4.85 19.18 42.45
N GLU A 562 -5.45 19.48 41.30
CA GLU A 562 -5.67 20.87 40.90
C GLU A 562 -6.93 20.98 40.02
N LEU A 563 -7.91 21.72 40.54
CA LEU A 563 -9.15 22.09 39.87
C LEU A 563 -8.84 22.90 38.61
N VAL A 564 -9.12 22.34 37.43
CA VAL A 564 -9.34 23.16 36.23
C VAL A 564 -10.85 23.34 36.06
N ASN A 565 -11.26 24.57 36.31
CA ASN A 565 -12.58 25.12 36.05
C ASN A 565 -12.76 25.13 34.52
N GLU A 566 -13.53 24.19 33.96
CA GLU A 566 -13.99 24.23 32.55
C GLU A 566 -14.86 25.48 32.37
N LYS A 567 -14.21 26.60 32.07
CA LYS A 567 -14.86 27.82 31.61
C LYS A 567 -15.36 27.56 30.19
N ALA A 568 -16.66 27.74 30.03
CA ALA A 568 -17.39 28.10 28.82
C ALA A 568 -16.70 27.81 27.48
N LEU A 569 -17.23 26.80 26.79
CA LEU A 569 -17.09 26.54 25.35
C LEU A 569 -17.16 27.88 24.58
N GLY A 570 -16.04 28.36 24.07
CA GLY A 570 -15.96 29.67 23.44
C GLY A 570 -14.69 29.79 22.60
N SER A 571 -14.69 29.17 21.43
CA SER A 571 -13.75 29.42 20.32
C SER A 571 -14.25 28.73 19.04
N PRO A 572 -13.82 29.20 17.87
CA PRO A 572 -14.67 29.72 16.80
C PRO A 572 -15.40 28.62 16.03
N GLN A 573 -16.63 28.30 16.44
CA GLN A 573 -17.56 27.66 15.52
C GLN A 573 -17.77 28.62 14.35
N THR A 574 -17.49 28.20 13.13
CA THR A 574 -18.11 28.85 11.97
C THR A 574 -19.61 28.87 12.25
N GLU A 575 -20.28 30.02 12.23
CA GLU A 575 -21.71 30.14 12.57
C GLU A 575 -22.55 29.05 11.87
N HIS A 576 -22.14 28.72 10.64
CA HIS A 576 -22.67 27.65 9.80
C HIS A 576 -22.68 26.24 10.45
N PHE A 577 -21.68 25.87 11.24
CA PHE A 577 -21.62 24.56 11.90
C PHE A 577 -22.70 24.43 12.98
N GLU A 578 -22.83 25.45 13.84
CA GLU A 578 -23.86 25.46 14.89
C GLU A 578 -25.26 25.61 14.29
N ASP A 579 -25.41 26.31 13.15
CA ASP A 579 -26.66 26.38 12.38
C ASP A 579 -27.10 25.00 11.87
N VAL A 580 -26.19 24.19 11.34
CA VAL A 580 -26.51 22.82 10.90
C VAL A 580 -26.98 21.98 12.08
N VAL A 581 -26.27 22.01 13.22
CA VAL A 581 -26.68 21.27 14.43
C VAL A 581 -28.09 21.70 14.89
N CYS A 582 -28.35 23.00 14.90
CA CYS A 582 -29.65 23.58 15.23
C CYS A 582 -30.77 23.06 14.31
N GLN A 583 -30.55 23.09 12.99
CA GLN A 583 -31.51 22.61 12.00
C GLN A 583 -31.82 21.11 12.16
N LEU A 584 -30.79 20.28 12.37
CA LEU A 584 -30.97 18.84 12.55
C LEU A 584 -31.72 18.53 13.85
N ALA A 585 -31.41 19.24 14.93
CA ALA A 585 -32.10 19.06 16.21
C ALA A 585 -33.60 19.42 16.09
N GLN A 586 -33.93 20.49 15.36
CA GLN A 586 -35.32 20.87 15.07
C GLN A 586 -36.06 19.80 14.27
N LEU A 587 -35.47 19.30 13.20
CA LEU A 587 -36.07 18.23 12.39
C LEU A 587 -36.35 16.98 13.22
N CYS A 588 -35.39 16.58 14.07
CA CYS A 588 -35.59 15.45 14.97
C CYS A 588 -36.76 15.68 15.92
N LEU A 589 -36.88 16.89 16.49
CA LEU A 589 -37.98 17.24 17.39
C LEU A 589 -39.34 17.10 16.69
N VAL A 590 -39.45 17.54 15.44
CA VAL A 590 -40.68 17.38 14.63
C VAL A 590 -41.01 15.90 14.42
N HIS A 591 -40.06 15.07 13.97
CA HIS A 591 -40.30 13.63 13.78
C HIS A 591 -40.63 12.90 15.10
N VAL A 592 -40.03 13.30 16.22
CA VAL A 592 -40.33 12.72 17.53
C VAL A 592 -41.73 13.09 18.00
N ASN A 593 -42.14 14.35 17.83
CA ASN A 593 -43.43 14.83 18.31
C ASN A 593 -44.60 14.44 17.41
N GLU A 594 -44.47 14.62 16.09
CA GLU A 594 -45.54 14.37 15.14
C GLU A 594 -45.64 12.89 14.74
N GLU A 595 -44.50 12.20 14.61
CA GLU A 595 -44.44 10.83 14.08
C GLU A 595 -44.05 9.77 15.11
N LYS A 596 -43.77 10.16 16.37
CA LYS A 596 -43.34 9.27 17.46
C LYS A 596 -42.13 8.40 17.08
N SER A 597 -41.19 8.98 16.33
CA SER A 597 -40.06 8.24 15.77
C SER A 597 -38.93 8.00 16.80
N GLU A 598 -38.76 6.75 17.25
CA GLU A 598 -37.70 6.36 18.22
C GLU A 598 -36.28 6.62 17.68
N ARG A 599 -36.03 6.36 16.38
CA ARG A 599 -34.71 6.54 15.76
C ARG A 599 -34.24 8.01 15.78
N HIS A 600 -35.17 8.95 15.57
CA HIS A 600 -34.88 10.38 15.63
C HIS A 600 -34.71 10.86 17.07
N LEU A 601 -35.36 10.20 18.04
CA LEU A 601 -35.12 10.46 19.46
C LEU A 601 -33.71 10.05 19.87
N VAL A 602 -33.29 8.85 19.47
CA VAL A 602 -31.91 8.37 19.70
C VAL A 602 -30.90 9.34 19.09
N PHE A 603 -31.11 9.75 17.83
CA PHE A 603 -30.22 10.70 17.16
C PHE A 603 -30.20 12.09 17.83
N LEU A 604 -31.36 12.61 18.26
CA LEU A 604 -31.45 13.86 19.02
C LEU A 604 -30.70 13.77 20.36
N SER A 605 -30.80 12.63 21.04
CA SER A 605 -30.04 12.37 22.28
C SER A 605 -28.53 12.39 22.03
N LEU A 606 -28.05 11.76 20.95
CA LEU A 606 -26.65 11.78 20.54
C LEU A 606 -26.16 13.20 20.21
N LEU A 607 -26.97 14.00 19.50
CA LEU A 607 -26.66 15.41 19.21
C LEU A 607 -26.55 16.22 20.50
N LEU A 608 -27.55 16.18 21.38
CA LEU A 608 -27.55 16.96 22.62
C LEU A 608 -26.41 16.57 23.57
N ARG A 609 -26.02 15.29 23.58
CA ARG A 609 -24.85 14.81 24.34
C ARG A 609 -23.58 15.53 23.93
N SER A 610 -23.38 15.74 22.63
CA SER A 610 -22.18 16.40 22.08
C SER A 610 -22.32 17.92 21.97
N PHE A 611 -23.55 18.46 21.86
CA PHE A 611 -23.85 19.86 21.55
C PHE A 611 -24.87 20.46 22.53
N HIS A 612 -24.52 20.49 23.81
CA HIS A 612 -25.34 21.10 24.86
C HIS A 612 -25.02 22.61 24.99
N THR A 613 -25.34 23.40 23.96
CA THR A 613 -25.20 24.88 24.00
C THR A 613 -26.54 25.57 24.24
N THR A 614 -26.51 26.78 24.82
CA THR A 614 -27.73 27.57 25.06
C THR A 614 -28.48 27.89 23.75
N ARG A 615 -27.77 28.06 22.63
CA ARG A 615 -28.37 28.33 21.32
C ARG A 615 -29.19 27.13 20.84
N VAL A 616 -28.63 25.91 20.87
CA VAL A 616 -29.35 24.68 20.48
C VAL A 616 -30.65 24.52 21.28
N PHE A 617 -30.61 24.73 22.59
CA PHE A 617 -31.82 24.65 23.41
C PHE A 617 -32.81 25.80 23.15
N SER A 618 -32.34 27.00 22.83
CA SER A 618 -33.23 28.12 22.43
C SER A 618 -33.98 27.79 21.15
N THR A 619 -33.27 27.28 20.16
CA THR A 619 -33.80 26.83 18.87
C THR A 619 -34.86 25.73 19.02
N LEU A 620 -34.66 24.77 19.94
CA LEU A 620 -35.61 23.68 20.20
C LEU A 620 -36.90 24.16 20.89
N VAL A 621 -36.81 25.21 21.70
CA VAL A 621 -37.96 25.82 22.39
C VAL A 621 -38.75 26.73 21.44
N GLU A 622 -38.08 27.46 20.54
CA GLU A 622 -38.72 28.40 19.62
C GLU A 622 -39.61 27.74 18.56
N LEU A 623 -39.36 26.46 18.22
CA LEU A 623 -40.11 25.73 17.19
C LEU A 623 -41.52 25.28 17.64
N ASP A 624 -41.77 25.16 18.95
CA ASP A 624 -43.06 24.69 19.49
C ASP A 624 -44.10 25.82 19.61
N GLU A 625 -44.37 26.53 18.51
CA GLU A 625 -45.44 27.55 18.46
C GLU A 625 -46.85 26.96 18.65
N THR A 626 -47.01 25.63 18.63
CA THR A 626 -48.27 24.94 18.91
C THR A 626 -48.76 25.07 20.35
N THR A 627 -47.90 25.43 21.30
CA THR A 627 -48.28 25.70 22.70
C THR A 627 -48.41 27.20 23.03
N ALA A 628 -48.48 28.08 22.03
CA ALA A 628 -48.63 29.54 22.20
C ALA A 628 -49.89 29.99 22.97
N LYS A 629 -50.86 29.11 23.25
CA LYS A 629 -52.06 29.45 24.03
C LYS A 629 -51.84 29.51 25.56
N ASN A 630 -50.67 29.09 26.07
CA ASN A 630 -50.37 29.11 27.52
C ASN A 630 -49.23 30.08 27.91
N ARG A 631 -48.88 31.05 27.05
CA ARG A 631 -47.76 31.99 27.31
C ARG A 631 -48.03 32.99 28.45
N GLU A 632 -49.28 33.17 28.91
CA GLU A 632 -49.61 34.18 29.93
C GLU A 632 -49.32 33.77 31.40
N GLN A 633 -48.76 32.58 31.66
CA GLN A 633 -48.41 32.12 33.03
C GLN A 633 -46.95 31.69 33.26
N ARG A 634 -46.03 31.79 32.27
CA ARG A 634 -44.71 31.14 32.33
C ARG A 634 -43.50 32.08 32.30
N ASP A 635 -43.56 33.20 33.01
CA ASP A 635 -42.47 34.18 33.12
C ASP A 635 -41.33 33.75 34.10
N GLU A 636 -41.37 32.52 34.64
CA GLU A 636 -40.42 32.03 35.66
C GLU A 636 -39.26 31.16 35.12
N LEU A 637 -39.26 30.77 33.84
CA LEU A 637 -38.20 29.94 33.24
C LEU A 637 -37.33 30.77 32.29
N ARG A 638 -36.21 31.31 32.79
CA ARG A 638 -35.25 32.06 31.96
C ARG A 638 -34.32 31.19 31.12
N ASN A 639 -34.20 29.89 31.42
CA ASN A 639 -33.23 29.00 30.79
C ASN A 639 -33.89 28.09 29.74
N PRO A 640 -33.53 28.23 28.45
CA PRO A 640 -34.09 27.41 27.37
C PRO A 640 -33.92 25.90 27.57
N ALA A 641 -32.80 25.46 28.16
CA ALA A 641 -32.55 24.04 28.44
C ALA A 641 -33.53 23.49 29.48
N MET A 642 -33.84 24.29 30.51
CA MET A 642 -34.81 23.94 31.54
C MET A 642 -36.23 23.88 30.95
N GLN A 643 -36.57 24.79 30.05
CA GLN A 643 -37.86 24.81 29.38
C GLN A 643 -38.04 23.58 28.47
N PHE A 644 -37.06 23.27 27.62
CA PHE A 644 -37.06 22.06 26.79
C PHE A 644 -37.24 20.77 27.63
N LEU A 645 -36.55 20.67 28.76
CA LEU A 645 -36.68 19.52 29.65
C LEU A 645 -38.10 19.33 30.18
N LEU A 646 -38.72 20.40 30.69
CA LEU A 646 -40.06 20.32 31.27
C LEU A 646 -41.15 20.13 30.22
N GLU A 647 -41.01 20.74 29.06
CA GLU A 647 -42.05 20.75 28.03
C GLU A 647 -42.01 19.51 27.14
N GLN A 648 -40.84 18.90 26.95
CA GLN A 648 -40.66 17.78 26.03
C GLN A 648 -40.18 16.51 26.77
N VAL A 649 -38.95 16.53 27.30
CA VAL A 649 -38.28 15.31 27.81
C VAL A 649 -39.03 14.70 29.00
N VAL A 650 -39.52 15.51 29.93
CA VAL A 650 -40.31 15.05 31.08
C VAL A 650 -41.65 14.45 30.64
N VAL A 651 -42.28 15.01 29.60
CA VAL A 651 -43.52 14.47 29.04
C VAL A 651 -43.27 13.11 28.40
N TRP A 652 -42.19 12.96 27.61
CA TRP A 652 -41.83 11.68 27.01
C TRP A 652 -41.43 10.62 28.04
N LEU A 653 -40.75 11.00 29.13
CA LEU A 653 -40.40 10.09 30.23
C LEU A 653 -41.64 9.53 30.95
N ALA A 654 -42.75 10.26 30.96
CA ALA A 654 -44.00 9.85 31.58
C ALA A 654 -44.87 8.93 30.68
N GLU A 655 -44.51 8.75 29.40
CA GLU A 655 -45.27 7.89 28.48
C GLU A 655 -45.07 6.41 28.82
N GLU A 656 -46.16 5.66 29.01
CA GLU A 656 -46.09 4.22 29.32
C GLU A 656 -45.70 3.39 28.09
N GLY A 657 -44.79 2.43 28.27
CA GLY A 657 -44.45 1.42 27.25
C GLY A 657 -43.33 1.80 26.28
N ARG A 658 -42.63 2.92 26.50
CA ARG A 658 -41.45 3.32 25.70
C ARG A 658 -40.24 2.43 25.96
N THR A 659 -39.44 2.18 24.92
CA THR A 659 -38.24 1.34 24.99
C THR A 659 -36.92 2.14 24.97
N ASP A 660 -36.99 3.41 24.59
CA ASP A 660 -35.87 4.34 24.37
C ASP A 660 -35.53 5.22 25.60
N THR A 661 -35.90 4.78 26.80
CA THR A 661 -35.81 5.54 28.06
C THR A 661 -34.38 5.95 28.45
N GLU A 662 -33.37 5.15 28.08
CA GLU A 662 -31.96 5.48 28.32
C GLU A 662 -31.54 6.78 27.61
N HIS A 663 -32.01 6.99 26.39
CA HIS A 663 -31.69 8.17 25.58
C HIS A 663 -32.37 9.42 26.14
N LEU A 664 -33.58 9.29 26.68
CA LEU A 664 -34.29 10.37 27.39
C LEU A 664 -33.53 10.77 28.66
N VAL A 665 -33.04 9.79 29.43
CA VAL A 665 -32.20 10.05 30.60
C VAL A 665 -30.93 10.81 30.18
N GLU A 666 -30.29 10.43 29.07
CA GLU A 666 -29.12 11.16 28.56
C GLU A 666 -29.44 12.61 28.18
N MET A 667 -30.61 12.87 27.58
CA MET A 667 -31.07 14.23 27.28
C MET A 667 -31.29 15.06 28.54
N VAL A 668 -31.79 14.45 29.62
CA VAL A 668 -31.86 15.10 30.95
C VAL A 668 -30.48 15.58 31.36
N PHE A 669 -29.47 14.70 31.37
CA PHE A 669 -28.12 15.10 31.78
C PHE A 669 -27.48 16.13 30.85
N SER A 670 -27.71 16.03 29.55
CA SER A 670 -27.19 16.97 28.55
C SER A 670 -27.71 18.39 28.80
N ALA A 671 -29.01 18.55 29.04
CA ALA A 671 -29.59 19.84 29.36
C ALA A 671 -29.21 20.36 30.75
N LEU A 672 -28.96 19.47 31.72
CA LEU A 672 -28.48 19.86 33.05
C LEU A 672 -27.10 20.56 33.02
N TYR A 673 -26.25 20.31 32.01
CA TYR A 673 -24.99 21.06 31.84
C TYR A 673 -25.22 22.55 31.56
N CYS A 674 -26.35 22.91 30.96
CA CYS A 674 -26.74 24.30 30.71
C CYS A 674 -27.51 24.93 31.90
N CYS A 675 -27.82 24.16 32.94
CA CYS A 675 -28.64 24.60 34.07
C CYS A 675 -27.80 25.03 35.27
N SER A 676 -28.28 26.03 36.00
CA SER A 676 -27.74 26.39 37.31
C SER A 676 -28.02 25.29 38.34
N ARG A 677 -27.22 25.24 39.41
CA ARG A 677 -27.39 24.26 40.50
C ARG A 677 -28.80 24.27 41.14
N GLN A 678 -29.46 25.43 41.14
CA GLN A 678 -30.81 25.59 41.65
C GLN A 678 -31.84 24.95 40.69
N GLU A 679 -31.71 25.23 39.39
CA GLU A 679 -32.53 24.64 38.33
C GLU A 679 -32.38 23.11 38.28
N THR A 680 -31.13 22.60 38.34
CA THR A 680 -30.85 21.16 38.41
C THR A 680 -31.57 20.50 39.59
N THR A 681 -31.54 21.13 40.77
CA THR A 681 -32.20 20.58 41.96
C THR A 681 -33.72 20.57 41.80
N ARG A 682 -34.30 21.60 41.18
CA ARG A 682 -35.74 21.68 40.91
C ARG A 682 -36.21 20.57 39.97
N ILE A 683 -35.50 20.36 38.85
CA ILE A 683 -35.84 19.29 37.88
C ILE A 683 -35.71 17.91 38.51
N LEU A 684 -34.58 17.61 39.17
CA LEU A 684 -34.38 16.28 39.75
C LEU A 684 -35.43 15.98 40.84
N ASN A 685 -35.81 16.99 41.63
CA ASN A 685 -36.92 16.84 42.57
C ASN A 685 -38.26 16.59 41.84
N HIS A 686 -38.52 17.31 40.74
CA HIS A 686 -39.72 17.10 39.95
C HIS A 686 -39.79 15.68 39.36
N ILE A 687 -38.73 15.23 38.67
CA ILE A 687 -38.61 13.88 38.11
C ILE A 687 -38.78 12.82 39.19
N THR A 688 -38.16 13.00 40.37
CA THR A 688 -38.31 12.02 41.46
C THR A 688 -39.72 12.00 42.05
N THR A 689 -40.49 13.08 41.95
CA THR A 689 -41.90 13.11 42.41
C THR A 689 -42.90 12.56 41.39
N MET A 690 -42.47 12.29 40.16
CA MET A 690 -43.31 11.65 39.15
C MET A 690 -43.41 10.14 39.40
N ASP A 691 -44.56 9.55 39.01
CA ASP A 691 -44.80 8.11 39.09
C ASP A 691 -44.16 7.39 37.89
N LEU A 692 -42.83 7.43 37.82
CA LEU A 692 -42.06 6.84 36.73
C LEU A 692 -41.79 5.35 37.00
N GLN A 693 -41.71 4.56 35.92
CA GLN A 693 -41.33 3.15 36.01
C GLN A 693 -39.96 2.99 36.68
N TRP A 694 -39.82 1.97 37.54
CA TRP A 694 -38.61 1.74 38.34
C TRP A 694 -37.33 1.62 37.51
N GLY A 695 -37.43 1.07 36.29
CA GLY A 695 -36.30 0.98 35.36
C GLY A 695 -35.71 2.34 34.96
N ILE A 696 -36.55 3.37 34.79
CA ILE A 696 -36.11 4.73 34.46
C ILE A 696 -35.36 5.36 35.65
N ILE A 697 -35.89 5.17 36.87
CA ILE A 697 -35.25 5.65 38.10
C ILE A 697 -33.87 5.00 38.28
N LEU A 698 -33.76 3.70 37.98
CA LEU A 698 -32.49 2.98 38.04
C LEU A 698 -31.48 3.51 37.01
N GLN A 699 -31.89 3.79 35.78
CA GLN A 699 -31.04 4.38 34.74
C GLN A 699 -30.52 5.78 35.15
N VAL A 700 -31.39 6.63 35.72
CA VAL A 700 -30.99 7.94 36.26
C VAL A 700 -29.93 7.76 37.36
N ILE A 701 -30.15 6.83 38.31
CA ILE A 701 -29.19 6.55 39.38
C ILE A 701 -27.86 6.04 38.82
N GLN A 702 -27.88 5.10 37.87
CA GLN A 702 -26.69 4.56 37.21
C GLN A 702 -25.88 5.67 36.53
N ARG A 703 -26.54 6.57 35.79
CA ARG A 703 -25.87 7.68 35.10
C ARG A 703 -25.28 8.70 36.07
N VAL A 704 -25.98 9.03 37.16
CA VAL A 704 -25.44 9.86 38.26
C VAL A 704 -24.18 9.23 38.85
N CYS A 705 -24.18 7.91 39.08
CA CYS A 705 -23.02 7.19 39.61
C CYS A 705 -21.81 7.26 38.67
N VAL A 706 -22.02 7.13 37.35
CA VAL A 706 -20.95 7.25 36.33
C VAL A 706 -20.34 8.66 36.32
N ILE A 707 -21.16 9.70 36.44
CA ILE A 707 -20.69 11.10 36.50
C ILE A 707 -19.98 11.40 37.83
N LEU A 708 -20.45 10.84 38.95
CA LEU A 708 -19.89 11.04 40.29
C LEU A 708 -18.58 10.28 40.54
N PHE A 709 -18.33 9.17 39.84
CA PHE A 709 -17.00 8.53 39.86
C PHE A 709 -15.88 9.46 39.34
N ARG A 710 -16.25 10.58 38.68
CA ARG A 710 -15.35 11.67 38.28
C ARG A 710 -15.42 12.92 39.18
N LYS A 711 -16.46 13.14 40.01
CA LYS A 711 -16.58 14.30 40.92
C LYS A 711 -17.33 13.93 42.21
N THR A 712 -16.69 14.13 43.37
CA THR A 712 -17.26 13.90 44.72
C THR A 712 -18.35 14.92 45.06
N SER A 713 -19.61 14.47 45.26
CA SER A 713 -20.59 15.28 46.02
C SER A 713 -21.78 14.52 46.61
N ILE A 714 -22.24 15.08 47.74
CA ILE A 714 -22.96 14.45 48.88
C ILE A 714 -24.49 14.31 48.71
N LYS A 715 -25.08 14.61 47.55
CA LYS A 715 -26.56 14.67 47.41
C LYS A 715 -27.27 13.33 47.09
N MET A 716 -26.57 12.20 47.22
CA MET A 716 -27.08 10.85 46.89
C MET A 716 -28.06 10.27 47.93
N PHE A 717 -28.13 10.85 49.13
CA PHE A 717 -28.98 10.32 50.22
C PHE A 717 -30.48 10.35 49.90
N TYR A 718 -30.95 11.27 49.04
CA TYR A 718 -32.38 11.42 48.77
C TYR A 718 -32.90 10.41 47.72
N LEU A 719 -32.09 10.10 46.69
CA LEU A 719 -32.42 9.10 45.66
C LEU A 719 -32.28 7.66 46.19
N LEU A 720 -31.22 7.39 46.95
CA LEU A 720 -31.04 6.08 47.63
C LEU A 720 -32.10 5.85 48.72
N SER A 721 -32.55 6.90 49.41
CA SER A 721 -33.65 6.78 50.38
C SER A 721 -34.96 6.38 49.69
N LYS A 722 -35.27 6.92 48.50
CA LYS A 722 -36.46 6.49 47.74
C LYS A 722 -36.35 5.07 47.21
N ALA A 723 -35.14 4.65 46.78
CA ALA A 723 -34.83 3.27 46.41
C ALA A 723 -35.14 2.27 47.54
N ALA A 724 -34.83 2.65 48.78
CA ALA A 724 -35.06 1.81 49.96
C ALA A 724 -36.52 1.83 50.47
N THR A 725 -37.37 2.76 50.02
CA THR A 725 -38.76 2.88 50.51
C THR A 725 -39.80 2.18 49.61
N ILE A 726 -39.39 1.70 48.43
CA ILE A 726 -40.26 1.01 47.46
C ILE A 726 -39.84 -0.49 47.31
N SER A 727 -38.90 -0.95 48.13
CA SER A 727 -38.60 -2.39 48.32
C SER A 727 -39.57 -3.06 49.27
#